data_AF-A0A2W4U106-F1
#
_entry.id   AF-A0A2W4U106-F1
#
_cell.length_a   1.000
_cell.length_b   1.000
_cell.length_c   1.000
_cell.angle_alpha   90.00
_cell.angle_beta   90.00
_cell.angle_gamma   90.00
#
_symmetry.space_group_name_H-M   'P 1'
#
loop_
_entity.id
_entity.type
_entity.pdbx_description
1 polymer ?
#
loop_
_entity_poly.entity_id
_entity_poly.type
_entity_poly.pdbx_seq_one_letter_code
_entity_poly.pdbx_strand_id
1 'polypeptide(L)'
;MRPRGTTPTQPECSRAMRKTVLLAGIAVAWSCAGPGGQVQPPSPPAGAGAARVQPGDPEATFARLETELRARIAQEAPAEVAVALVDLATGLRLGIGDTVTMHAASTMKVPVLLELIRQVEAGRLSLDARIPVVNEFRSIADGSTYALSPEDDSDTELYDAVGQERPIRELARRMIVRSSNLATNNLISYVTPDSIARTLARLGAPGMRVLRGVEDGPAYARGMNNTTTAAAFARVLEAIARCEEVSRAGCEEMIDILAAQEFNEMIPAGLPPGTRVAHKTGWITRIHHDGGIVFPPGREPYVLVVLTRGFDDKERSARVGADISRAVWEALTATAVPRARADAAASPAAAARAGAGPREYEPPTTISQTVAELLALHERHRLPAFAEREFTHAEYWGAVGPVIDRAPNLTREEVGRSAEGRPLYLVRFGSGPTTVLLWSQMHGDESTASMALADIFSFFAAAPSDPRVRQLEERLTVLFIPMLNPDGAERFQRRNAQGIDVNRDARTLATPEGRTLKAVRDRYRPAFGFNLHDQNVRTRVGTTDRLAAIALLAPPPDGTRRETDVLRRAKLVAAAIRNAIEPLVPGHIARYDDTFNPRAFGDLMQSWGTSTVLIESGGWRDDPEKQYLRKVNFVAILSALEAIATGAYERVDIAAYESLLENGRAVNDVLVLGGTVVIPGLPPYRADLAINYDEPLERRGGRIIDIGDLAELTARDTIDATGLFIHPAASALESAPGGGRWIRVGAPASFTLRRGVEEESEAVRVVEDGVVR
;
A
#
# COMPACT_ATOMS: atom_id res chain seq x y z
N MET A 1 47.58 56.06 -3.43
CA MET A 1 47.26 57.40 -3.97
C MET A 1 45.93 57.34 -4.74
N ARG A 2 45.26 58.49 -4.88
CA ARG A 2 44.11 58.80 -5.78
C ARG A 2 44.59 59.87 -6.79
N PRO A 3 43.81 60.34 -7.80
CA PRO A 3 42.57 59.84 -8.41
C PRO A 3 42.56 59.93 -9.97
N ARG A 4 41.35 59.78 -10.58
CA ARG A 4 40.82 60.24 -11.90
C ARG A 4 40.41 59.07 -12.83
N GLY A 5 39.19 59.00 -13.39
CA GLY A 5 37.95 59.73 -13.06
C GLY A 5 36.89 59.72 -14.19
N THR A 6 35.61 59.55 -13.82
CA THR A 6 34.33 59.99 -14.50
C THR A 6 34.07 59.58 -15.98
N THR A 7 32.97 58.93 -16.40
CA THR A 7 31.51 59.27 -16.34
C THR A 7 31.13 60.55 -17.11
N PRO A 8 29.94 60.71 -17.75
CA PRO A 8 28.65 60.09 -17.36
C PRO A 8 27.60 59.71 -18.46
N THR A 9 26.53 59.03 -17.99
CA THR A 9 25.09 59.10 -18.34
C THR A 9 24.50 58.97 -19.77
N GLN A 10 23.39 58.21 -19.79
CA GLN A 10 22.15 58.30 -20.62
C GLN A 10 21.50 59.72 -20.65
N PRO A 11 20.39 60.04 -21.39
CA PRO A 11 19.26 59.15 -21.71
C PRO A 11 18.48 59.34 -23.05
N GLU A 12 17.45 58.48 -23.19
CA GLU A 12 16.09 58.75 -23.71
C GLU A 12 15.71 58.84 -25.22
N CYS A 13 14.78 57.93 -25.55
CA CYS A 13 13.44 58.18 -26.11
C CYS A 13 13.13 58.24 -27.64
N SER A 14 12.14 57.42 -28.01
CA SER A 14 11.08 57.64 -29.03
C SER A 14 11.25 57.24 -30.52
N ARG A 15 10.35 56.33 -30.92
CA ARG A 15 9.50 56.32 -32.14
C ARG A 15 9.94 57.07 -33.44
N ALA A 16 10.20 56.27 -34.47
CA ALA A 16 9.26 55.99 -35.60
C ALA A 16 9.54 56.48 -37.05
N MET A 17 9.22 55.55 -37.99
CA MET A 17 8.62 55.72 -39.34
C MET A 17 9.45 56.05 -40.62
N ARG A 18 9.52 55.01 -41.48
CA ARG A 18 9.21 54.97 -42.94
C ARG A 18 10.18 55.57 -44.00
N LYS A 19 10.50 54.72 -44.99
CA LYS A 19 9.93 54.66 -46.37
C LYS A 19 10.29 53.28 -47.00
N THR A 20 9.51 52.54 -47.81
CA THR A 20 8.36 52.76 -48.73
C THR A 20 8.75 53.09 -50.19
N VAL A 21 7.82 52.84 -51.16
CA VAL A 21 7.92 52.80 -52.65
C VAL A 21 8.06 51.33 -53.15
N LEU A 22 7.37 50.76 -54.16
CA LEU A 22 6.14 50.94 -55.00
C LEU A 22 5.97 49.57 -55.77
N LEU A 23 4.93 49.09 -56.48
CA LEU A 23 3.49 49.25 -56.83
C LEU A 23 3.06 47.82 -57.36
N ALA A 24 1.92 47.37 -57.92
CA ALA A 24 0.57 47.82 -58.33
C ALA A 24 -0.37 46.56 -58.38
N GLY A 25 -1.70 46.62 -58.51
CA GLY A 25 -2.63 47.75 -58.41
C GLY A 25 -4.08 47.40 -58.86
N ILE A 26 -5.01 48.36 -58.65
CA ILE A 26 -6.30 48.58 -59.38
C ILE A 26 -7.49 47.64 -59.03
N ALA A 27 -8.73 48.08 -58.74
CA ALA A 27 -9.31 49.41 -58.39
C ALA A 27 -10.77 49.26 -57.81
N VAL A 28 -11.21 49.99 -56.75
CA VAL A 28 -12.11 51.21 -56.72
C VAL A 28 -13.63 50.87 -56.94
N ALA A 29 -14.65 51.35 -56.18
CA ALA A 29 -14.97 52.76 -55.80
C ALA A 29 -15.59 53.06 -54.39
N TRP A 30 -16.84 53.56 -54.30
CA TRP A 30 -17.32 54.69 -53.44
C TRP A 30 -18.87 54.71 -53.21
N SER A 31 -19.54 55.49 -52.34
CA SER A 31 -19.20 56.32 -51.13
C SER A 31 -20.49 56.87 -50.40
N CYS A 32 -20.31 57.65 -49.32
CA CYS A 32 -21.18 58.67 -48.65
C CYS A 32 -22.61 58.39 -48.09
N ALA A 33 -22.71 58.38 -46.75
CA ALA A 33 -23.53 59.26 -45.87
C ALA A 33 -25.09 59.38 -45.92
N GLY A 34 -25.80 58.54 -45.13
CA GLY A 34 -26.99 58.86 -44.27
C GLY A 34 -28.33 59.32 -44.91
N PRO A 35 -29.39 59.59 -44.11
CA PRO A 35 -29.63 59.25 -42.69
C PRO A 35 -30.97 58.49 -42.43
N GLY A 36 -31.13 57.93 -41.22
CA GLY A 36 -32.45 57.64 -40.61
C GLY A 36 -33.11 56.29 -40.94
N GLY A 37 -33.52 55.57 -39.89
CA GLY A 37 -34.31 54.33 -39.98
C GLY A 37 -34.36 53.61 -38.64
N GLN A 38 -35.55 53.26 -38.14
CA GLN A 38 -35.69 52.49 -36.91
C GLN A 38 -35.37 51.01 -37.18
N VAL A 39 -34.55 50.39 -36.32
CA VAL A 39 -34.28 48.95 -36.37
C VAL A 39 -35.03 48.25 -35.24
N GLN A 40 -36.03 47.45 -35.62
CA GLN A 40 -36.74 46.54 -34.73
C GLN A 40 -35.98 45.20 -34.71
N PRO A 41 -35.82 44.53 -33.55
CA PRO A 41 -35.02 43.30 -33.48
C PRO A 41 -35.77 42.09 -34.08
N PRO A 42 -35.13 41.25 -34.91
CA PRO A 42 -35.70 39.98 -35.34
C PRO A 42 -35.56 38.90 -34.27
N SER A 43 -36.64 38.14 -34.05
CA SER A 43 -36.69 36.97 -33.17
C SER A 43 -35.83 35.78 -33.71
N PRO A 44 -35.40 34.84 -32.85
CA PRO A 44 -34.41 33.83 -33.23
C PRO A 44 -35.00 32.68 -34.08
N PRO A 45 -34.18 32.04 -34.95
CA PRO A 45 -34.54 30.78 -35.59
C PRO A 45 -34.44 29.62 -34.58
N ALA A 46 -35.41 28.70 -34.63
CA ALA A 46 -35.40 27.48 -33.82
C ALA A 46 -34.52 26.39 -34.46
N GLY A 47 -33.80 25.61 -33.64
CA GLY A 47 -32.95 24.52 -34.14
C GLY A 47 -31.84 24.07 -33.19
N ALA A 48 -32.11 23.97 -31.88
CA ALA A 48 -31.12 23.54 -30.90
C ALA A 48 -30.79 22.04 -31.03
N GLY A 49 -29.82 21.71 -31.89
CA GLY A 49 -29.23 20.37 -31.93
C GLY A 49 -28.47 20.08 -30.64
N ALA A 50 -29.08 19.32 -29.73
CA ALA A 50 -28.44 18.94 -28.47
C ALA A 50 -27.19 18.06 -28.74
N ALA A 51 -26.01 18.63 -28.49
CA ALA A 51 -24.76 17.89 -28.54
C ALA A 51 -24.79 16.74 -27.52
N ARG A 52 -24.44 15.53 -27.97
CA ARG A 52 -24.37 14.35 -27.09
C ARG A 52 -23.17 14.49 -26.15
N VAL A 53 -23.42 14.89 -24.91
CA VAL A 53 -22.42 14.89 -23.84
C VAL A 53 -22.01 13.45 -23.55
N GLN A 54 -20.71 13.16 -23.65
CA GLN A 54 -20.11 11.88 -23.26
C GLN A 54 -19.65 11.93 -21.78
N PRO A 55 -19.37 10.77 -21.15
CA PRO A 55 -18.63 10.73 -19.89
C PRO A 55 -17.34 11.55 -19.97
N GLY A 56 -16.99 12.25 -18.88
CA GLY A 56 -16.12 13.42 -18.92
C GLY A 56 -14.70 13.17 -19.45
N ASP A 57 -14.33 13.95 -20.47
CA ASP A 57 -12.94 14.13 -20.91
C ASP A 57 -12.04 14.61 -19.74
N PRO A 58 -10.92 13.92 -19.43
CA PRO A 58 -9.96 14.34 -18.42
C PRO A 58 -9.34 15.72 -18.67
N GLU A 59 -9.05 16.10 -19.91
CA GLU A 59 -8.43 17.41 -20.22
C GLU A 59 -9.41 18.55 -19.96
N ALA A 60 -10.65 18.45 -20.46
CA ALA A 60 -11.71 19.39 -20.11
C ALA A 60 -12.02 19.41 -18.61
N THR A 61 -11.78 18.32 -17.88
CA THR A 61 -11.96 18.25 -16.42
C THR A 61 -10.86 19.02 -15.68
N PHE A 62 -9.61 18.85 -16.09
CA PHE A 62 -8.49 19.68 -15.62
C PHE A 62 -8.70 21.17 -15.93
N ALA A 63 -9.19 21.51 -17.14
CA ALA A 63 -9.46 22.91 -17.51
C ALA A 63 -10.59 23.58 -16.68
N ARG A 64 -11.64 22.82 -16.33
CA ARG A 64 -12.69 23.30 -15.39
C ARG A 64 -12.12 23.50 -13.99
N LEU A 65 -11.39 22.51 -13.48
CA LEU A 65 -10.74 22.56 -12.17
C LEU A 65 -9.75 23.74 -12.07
N GLU A 66 -8.94 23.99 -13.09
CA GLU A 66 -8.02 25.14 -13.11
C GLU A 66 -8.77 26.48 -13.02
N THR A 67 -9.89 26.60 -13.73
CA THR A 67 -10.74 27.79 -13.69
C THR A 67 -11.33 28.01 -12.29
N GLU A 68 -11.81 26.94 -11.66
CA GLU A 68 -12.37 26.96 -10.31
C GLU A 68 -11.32 27.28 -9.24
N LEU A 69 -10.17 26.60 -9.26
CA LEU A 69 -9.07 26.85 -8.33
C LEU A 69 -8.52 28.27 -8.47
N ARG A 70 -8.40 28.82 -9.69
CA ARG A 70 -8.03 30.23 -9.90
C ARG A 70 -9.07 31.18 -9.29
N ALA A 71 -10.37 30.89 -9.42
CA ALA A 71 -11.44 31.68 -8.81
C ALA A 71 -11.47 31.57 -7.28
N ARG A 72 -11.11 30.41 -6.70
CA ARG A 72 -10.95 30.22 -5.26
C ARG A 72 -9.75 30.96 -4.70
N ILE A 73 -8.61 30.94 -5.40
CA ILE A 73 -7.36 31.59 -5.01
C ILE A 73 -7.47 33.13 -5.10
N ALA A 74 -8.15 33.67 -6.11
CA ALA A 74 -8.30 35.12 -6.30
C ALA A 74 -8.98 35.83 -5.12
N GLN A 75 -9.73 35.12 -4.28
CA GLN A 75 -10.41 35.64 -3.09
C GLN A 75 -9.44 35.95 -1.92
N GLU A 76 -8.20 35.43 -1.98
CA GLU A 76 -7.22 35.56 -0.90
C GLU A 76 -6.25 36.74 -1.06
N ALA A 77 -6.34 37.49 -2.17
CA ALA A 77 -5.49 38.65 -2.43
C ALA A 77 -5.56 39.68 -1.27
N PRO A 78 -4.41 40.24 -0.81
CA PRO A 78 -3.09 40.19 -1.42
C PRO A 78 -2.21 38.99 -1.00
N ALA A 79 -2.74 38.00 -0.27
CA ALA A 79 -2.02 36.77 -0.03
C ALA A 79 -1.91 35.93 -1.31
N GLU A 80 -0.85 35.13 -1.39
CA GLU A 80 -0.46 34.36 -2.56
C GLU A 80 -0.63 32.87 -2.27
N VAL A 81 -1.17 32.14 -3.23
CA VAL A 81 -1.35 30.68 -3.17
C VAL A 81 -0.85 30.08 -4.48
N ALA A 82 0.06 29.12 -4.38
CA ALA A 82 0.55 28.32 -5.50
C ALA A 82 0.10 26.86 -5.33
N VAL A 83 -0.40 26.27 -6.42
CA VAL A 83 -0.91 24.90 -6.45
C VAL A 83 -0.23 24.11 -7.56
N ALA A 84 0.18 22.88 -7.24
CA ALA A 84 0.57 21.88 -8.22
C ALA A 84 -0.20 20.58 -7.97
N LEU A 85 -0.81 20.05 -9.03
CA LEU A 85 -1.53 18.77 -9.04
C LEU A 85 -0.90 17.87 -10.10
N VAL A 86 -0.66 16.61 -9.75
CA VAL A 86 -0.28 15.54 -10.68
C VAL A 86 -1.22 14.35 -10.45
N ASP A 87 -2.05 14.02 -11.43
CA ASP A 87 -2.83 12.79 -11.40
C ASP A 87 -1.97 11.63 -11.89
N LEU A 88 -1.69 10.64 -11.03
CA LEU A 88 -0.83 9.52 -11.40
C LEU A 88 -1.56 8.50 -12.30
N ALA A 89 -2.90 8.52 -12.33
CA ALA A 89 -3.73 7.66 -13.18
C ALA A 89 -3.66 8.05 -14.67
N THR A 90 -3.59 9.36 -14.95
CA THR A 90 -3.61 9.92 -16.31
C THR A 90 -2.29 10.55 -16.75
N GLY A 91 -1.41 10.89 -15.79
CA GLY A 91 -0.22 11.71 -16.03
C GLY A 91 -0.50 13.20 -16.22
N LEU A 92 -1.76 13.63 -16.15
CA LEU A 92 -2.14 15.03 -16.30
C LEU A 92 -1.64 15.89 -15.14
N ARG A 93 -1.32 17.14 -15.46
CA ARG A 93 -0.69 18.11 -14.56
C ARG A 93 -1.39 19.45 -14.63
N LEU A 94 -1.59 20.09 -13.48
CA LEU A 94 -2.18 21.42 -13.33
C LEU A 94 -1.27 22.26 -12.44
N GLY A 95 -0.92 23.47 -12.89
CA GLY A 95 -0.03 24.39 -12.19
C GLY A 95 -0.60 25.81 -12.13
N ILE A 96 -0.80 26.32 -10.91
CA ILE A 96 -1.24 27.71 -10.66
C ILE A 96 -0.16 28.35 -9.79
N GLY A 97 0.68 29.21 -10.38
CA GLY A 97 1.83 29.80 -9.65
C GLY A 97 2.86 28.77 -9.18
N ASP A 98 2.83 27.56 -9.73
CA ASP A 98 3.58 26.37 -9.30
C ASP A 98 5.11 26.49 -9.35
N THR A 99 5.59 27.45 -10.13
CA THR A 99 7.01 27.83 -10.30
C THR A 99 7.45 28.99 -9.41
N VAL A 100 6.53 29.62 -8.66
CA VAL A 100 6.87 30.67 -7.67
C VAL A 100 7.71 30.07 -6.54
N THR A 101 8.85 30.71 -6.25
CA THR A 101 9.74 30.30 -5.17
C THR A 101 9.29 30.88 -3.83
N MET A 102 8.99 30.00 -2.89
CA MET A 102 8.65 30.32 -1.49
C MET A 102 9.71 29.74 -0.53
N HIS A 103 9.69 30.16 0.74
CA HIS A 103 10.49 29.55 1.79
C HIS A 103 9.89 28.18 2.15
N ALA A 104 10.68 27.10 2.11
CA ALA A 104 10.16 25.73 2.18
C ALA A 104 9.43 25.39 3.48
N ALA A 105 9.74 26.07 4.59
CA ALA A 105 9.32 25.66 5.94
C ALA A 105 9.63 24.16 6.16
N SER A 106 8.81 23.44 6.94
CA SER A 106 9.01 22.00 7.20
C SER A 106 8.77 21.06 6.00
N THR A 107 8.31 21.55 4.84
CA THR A 107 8.26 20.70 3.61
C THR A 107 9.66 20.24 3.17
N MET A 108 10.70 20.99 3.57
CA MET A 108 12.11 20.62 3.39
C MET A 108 12.48 19.24 3.96
N LYS A 109 11.68 18.72 4.90
CA LYS A 109 11.93 17.45 5.60
C LYS A 109 11.63 16.23 4.72
N VAL A 110 10.84 16.39 3.65
CA VAL A 110 10.52 15.30 2.71
C VAL A 110 11.74 14.87 1.86
N PRO A 111 12.50 15.76 1.20
CA PRO A 111 13.73 15.35 0.52
C PRO A 111 14.87 14.95 1.48
N VAL A 112 14.82 15.35 2.76
CA VAL A 112 15.71 14.80 3.82
C VAL A 112 15.37 13.33 4.06
N LEU A 113 14.09 12.98 4.23
CA LEU A 113 13.61 11.60 4.37
C LEU A 113 13.96 10.75 3.15
N LEU A 114 13.74 11.26 1.94
CA LEU A 114 14.05 10.55 0.70
C LEU A 114 15.53 10.20 0.60
N GLU A 115 16.43 11.16 0.81
CA GLU A 115 17.86 10.89 0.75
C GLU A 115 18.33 10.00 1.91
N LEU A 116 17.72 10.09 3.10
CA LEU A 116 18.00 9.18 4.22
C LEU A 116 17.74 7.72 3.83
N ILE A 117 16.53 7.44 3.33
CA ILE A 117 16.13 6.09 2.89
C ILE A 117 17.03 5.61 1.74
N ARG A 118 17.35 6.49 0.79
CA ARG A 118 18.25 6.21 -0.34
C ARG A 118 19.73 6.03 0.06
N GLN A 119 20.13 6.47 1.26
CA GLN A 119 21.42 6.13 1.86
C GLN A 119 21.37 4.82 2.64
N VAL A 120 20.23 4.49 3.27
CA VAL A 120 20.00 3.18 3.90
C VAL A 120 20.01 2.05 2.87
N GLU A 121 19.24 2.15 1.79
CA GLU A 121 19.19 1.12 0.74
C GLU A 121 20.52 0.95 -0.01
N ALA A 122 21.34 1.99 -0.02
CA ALA A 122 22.69 1.95 -0.57
C ALA A 122 23.77 1.55 0.47
N GLY A 123 23.37 1.03 1.63
CA GLY A 123 24.26 0.48 2.66
C GLY A 123 25.16 1.51 3.37
N ARG A 124 24.87 2.82 3.24
CA ARG A 124 25.65 3.89 3.90
C ARG A 124 25.15 4.23 5.30
N LEU A 125 23.87 3.95 5.57
CA LEU A 125 23.20 4.15 6.85
C LEU A 125 22.33 2.92 7.16
N SER A 126 21.77 2.84 8.37
CA SER A 126 20.69 1.91 8.71
C SER A 126 19.63 2.66 9.52
N LEU A 127 18.35 2.36 9.30
CA LEU A 127 17.26 2.93 10.12
C LEU A 127 17.38 2.50 11.60
N ASP A 128 17.92 1.31 11.84
CA ASP A 128 18.03 0.73 13.18
C ASP A 128 19.39 1.05 13.85
N ALA A 129 20.28 1.74 13.14
CA ALA A 129 21.46 2.34 13.76
C ALA A 129 21.04 3.45 14.72
N ARG A 130 21.69 3.50 15.88
CA ARG A 130 21.48 4.54 16.88
C ARG A 130 22.47 5.68 16.66
N ILE A 131 22.02 6.92 16.84
CA ILE A 131 22.85 8.12 16.78
C ILE A 131 22.60 9.00 18.01
N PRO A 132 23.62 9.70 18.53
CA PRO A 132 23.44 10.63 19.65
C PRO A 132 22.55 11.80 19.23
N VAL A 133 21.54 12.12 20.04
CA VAL A 133 20.75 13.34 19.89
C VAL A 133 21.53 14.50 20.48
N VAL A 134 21.93 15.46 19.65
CA VAL A 134 22.60 16.70 20.07
C VAL A 134 21.69 17.90 19.84
N ASN A 135 21.88 18.96 20.63
CA ASN A 135 21.26 20.27 20.42
C ASN A 135 22.33 21.39 20.33
N GLU A 136 23.48 21.10 19.72
CA GLU A 136 24.47 22.10 19.32
C GLU A 136 24.82 21.89 17.85
N PHE A 137 24.57 22.91 17.04
CA PHE A 137 24.72 22.89 15.59
C PHE A 137 25.56 24.10 15.13
N ARG A 138 26.11 24.05 13.91
CA ARG A 138 26.92 25.15 13.34
C ARG A 138 26.19 25.86 12.21
N SER A 139 26.18 27.19 12.25
CA SER A 139 25.60 28.02 11.19
C SER A 139 26.41 27.92 9.90
N ILE A 140 25.71 27.78 8.77
CA ILE A 140 26.36 27.82 7.45
C ILE A 140 26.88 29.21 7.06
N ALA A 141 26.54 30.25 7.84
CA ALA A 141 26.89 31.63 7.54
C ALA A 141 28.32 32.02 7.97
N ASP A 142 28.77 31.51 9.12
CA ASP A 142 30.05 31.87 9.74
C ASP A 142 30.62 30.79 10.69
N GLY A 143 29.99 29.63 10.81
CA GLY A 143 30.44 28.53 11.68
C GLY A 143 30.17 28.72 13.17
N SER A 144 29.47 29.80 13.56
CA SER A 144 28.98 30.00 14.93
C SER A 144 28.06 28.87 15.39
N THR A 145 28.04 28.62 16.70
CA THR A 145 27.19 27.60 17.32
C THR A 145 25.79 28.12 17.60
N TYR A 146 24.76 27.34 17.30
CA TYR A 146 23.36 27.59 17.67
C TYR A 146 22.72 26.33 18.25
N ALA A 147 21.66 26.53 19.02
CA ALA A 147 20.81 25.49 19.62
C ALA A 147 19.34 25.83 19.33
N LEU A 148 18.47 24.82 19.36
CA LEU A 148 17.02 24.95 19.15
C LEU A 148 16.32 25.08 20.50
N SER A 149 15.18 25.77 20.54
CA SER A 149 14.34 25.86 21.74
C SER A 149 13.22 24.82 21.70
N PRO A 150 12.89 24.14 22.81
CA PRO A 150 11.67 23.34 22.90
C PRO A 150 10.41 24.17 22.62
N GLU A 151 10.43 25.47 22.93
CA GLU A 151 9.30 26.38 22.77
C GLU A 151 8.98 26.73 21.29
N ASP A 152 9.96 26.61 20.39
CA ASP A 152 9.84 26.84 18.94
C ASP A 152 9.66 25.54 18.12
N ASP A 153 9.73 24.37 18.77
CA ASP A 153 9.61 23.04 18.14
C ASP A 153 8.24 22.40 18.39
N SER A 154 7.74 21.61 17.44
CA SER A 154 6.49 20.87 17.54
C SER A 154 6.63 19.46 18.13
N ASP A 155 7.83 19.06 18.56
CA ASP A 155 8.10 17.81 19.29
C ASP A 155 9.03 18.03 20.49
N THR A 156 8.46 18.50 21.60
CA THR A 156 9.20 18.82 22.85
C THR A 156 9.83 17.60 23.52
N GLU A 157 9.23 16.42 23.41
CA GLU A 157 9.71 15.17 24.04
C GLU A 157 11.16 14.82 23.65
N LEU A 158 11.58 15.16 22.44
CA LEU A 158 12.91 14.76 21.96
C LEU A 158 14.04 15.53 22.65
N TYR A 159 13.75 16.66 23.29
CA TYR A 159 14.73 17.45 24.03
C TYR A 159 15.18 16.74 25.32
N ASP A 160 14.29 15.95 25.95
CA ASP A 160 14.65 15.08 27.08
C ASP A 160 15.62 13.95 26.69
N ALA A 161 15.74 13.66 25.38
CA ALA A 161 16.67 12.68 24.84
C ALA A 161 18.05 13.26 24.47
N VAL A 162 18.30 14.56 24.65
CA VAL A 162 19.62 15.16 24.34
C VAL A 162 20.72 14.51 25.17
N GLY A 163 21.81 14.11 24.50
CA GLY A 163 22.91 13.32 25.08
C GLY A 163 22.66 11.80 25.12
N GLN A 164 21.47 11.33 24.74
CA GLN A 164 21.14 9.91 24.60
C GLN A 164 21.24 9.48 23.12
N GLU A 165 21.43 8.18 22.87
CA GLU A 165 21.35 7.62 21.52
C GLU A 165 19.93 7.20 21.16
N ARG A 166 19.46 7.58 19.95
CA ARG A 166 18.14 7.22 19.42
C ARG A 166 18.26 6.57 18.03
N PRO A 167 17.41 5.58 17.67
CA PRO A 167 17.42 4.99 16.33
C PRO A 167 17.12 6.04 15.26
N ILE A 168 17.79 5.95 14.12
CA ILE A 168 17.53 6.80 12.95
C ILE A 168 16.04 6.71 12.52
N ARG A 169 15.41 5.54 12.66
CA ARG A 169 13.96 5.31 12.42
C ARG A 169 13.06 6.18 13.32
N GLU A 170 13.38 6.29 14.61
CA GLU A 170 12.61 7.09 15.58
C GLU A 170 12.69 8.57 15.18
N LEU A 171 13.89 9.05 14.87
CA LEU A 171 14.15 10.43 14.46
C LEU A 171 13.50 10.74 13.10
N ALA A 172 13.54 9.81 12.14
CA ALA A 172 12.91 9.98 10.84
C ALA A 172 11.38 10.09 10.97
N ARG A 173 10.78 9.30 11.87
CA ARG A 173 9.35 9.38 12.17
C ARG A 173 9.01 10.70 12.87
N ARG A 174 9.71 11.08 13.95
CA ARG A 174 9.53 12.36 14.67
C ARG A 174 9.70 13.59 13.76
N MET A 175 10.69 13.58 12.87
CA MET A 175 10.96 14.63 11.87
C MET A 175 9.76 14.89 10.95
N ILE A 176 9.00 13.86 10.59
CA ILE A 176 7.87 13.97 9.66
C ILE A 176 6.55 14.11 10.40
N VAL A 177 6.22 13.15 11.27
CA VAL A 177 4.93 12.96 11.95
C VAL A 177 4.57 14.15 12.83
N ARG A 178 5.49 14.52 13.73
CA ARG A 178 5.40 15.68 14.62
C ARG A 178 6.19 16.88 14.13
N SER A 179 6.68 16.82 12.89
CA SER A 179 7.46 17.90 12.30
C SER A 179 8.68 18.35 13.12
N SER A 180 9.29 17.49 13.95
CA SER A 180 10.37 17.85 14.90
C SER A 180 11.54 18.58 14.23
N ASN A 181 11.96 19.73 14.74
CA ASN A 181 13.14 20.48 14.28
C ASN A 181 14.43 19.84 14.82
N LEU A 182 14.46 19.42 16.08
CA LEU A 182 15.61 18.73 16.67
C LEU A 182 15.95 17.43 15.92
N ALA A 183 14.96 16.60 15.58
CA ALA A 183 15.18 15.41 14.76
C ALA A 183 15.70 15.76 13.36
N THR A 184 15.20 16.85 12.77
CA THR A 184 15.62 17.32 11.44
C THR A 184 17.09 17.67 11.42
N ASN A 185 17.56 18.47 12.38
CA ASN A 185 18.94 18.93 12.40
C ASN A 185 19.93 17.80 12.74
N ASN A 186 19.53 16.88 13.63
CA ASN A 186 20.30 15.65 13.89
C ASN A 186 20.45 14.81 12.61
N LEU A 187 19.38 14.57 11.85
CA LEU A 187 19.44 13.76 10.62
C LEU A 187 20.17 14.45 9.45
N ILE A 188 20.02 15.78 9.30
CA ILE A 188 20.70 16.55 8.23
C ILE A 188 22.22 16.44 8.34
N SER A 189 22.79 16.30 9.54
CA SER A 189 24.24 16.07 9.70
C SER A 189 24.73 14.74 9.11
N TYR A 190 23.87 13.71 8.98
CA TYR A 190 24.25 12.42 8.38
C TYR A 190 24.00 12.39 6.87
N VAL A 191 22.83 12.86 6.40
CA VAL A 191 22.58 12.89 4.96
C VAL A 191 23.40 13.97 4.25
N THR A 192 23.57 15.14 4.86
CA THR A 192 24.15 16.40 4.35
C THR A 192 23.32 17.13 3.27
N PRO A 193 23.29 18.48 3.27
CA PRO A 193 22.63 19.30 2.23
C PRO A 193 23.10 18.95 0.81
N ASP A 194 24.38 18.62 0.65
CA ASP A 194 25.03 18.28 -0.61
C ASP A 194 24.45 17.02 -1.28
N SER A 195 24.12 15.99 -0.50
CA SER A 195 23.51 14.76 -1.06
C SER A 195 22.04 14.99 -1.41
N ILE A 196 21.31 15.74 -0.57
CA ILE A 196 19.93 16.16 -0.82
C ILE A 196 19.87 16.97 -2.12
N ALA A 197 20.78 17.94 -2.31
CA ALA A 197 20.89 18.73 -3.54
C ALA A 197 21.20 17.85 -4.76
N ARG A 198 22.11 16.87 -4.64
CA ARG A 198 22.36 15.88 -5.72
C ARG A 198 21.13 15.03 -6.04
N THR A 199 20.28 14.72 -5.07
CA THR A 199 19.07 13.90 -5.25
C THR A 199 17.91 14.70 -5.84
N LEU A 200 17.69 15.94 -5.37
CA LEU A 200 16.79 16.91 -6.01
C LEU A 200 17.19 17.20 -7.47
N ALA A 201 18.50 17.23 -7.77
CA ALA A 201 18.99 17.38 -9.14
C ALA A 201 18.69 16.16 -10.03
N ARG A 202 18.88 14.92 -9.54
CA ARG A 202 18.55 13.70 -10.31
C ARG A 202 17.05 13.55 -10.57
N LEU A 203 16.20 13.93 -9.60
CA LEU A 203 14.76 13.98 -9.81
C LEU A 203 14.30 15.08 -10.78
N GLY A 204 15.13 16.08 -11.07
CA GLY A 204 14.72 17.24 -11.86
C GLY A 204 13.77 18.17 -11.08
N ALA A 205 14.03 18.39 -9.78
CA ALA A 205 13.25 19.26 -8.89
C ALA A 205 13.98 20.58 -8.51
N PRO A 206 14.47 21.39 -9.46
CA PRO A 206 15.39 22.51 -9.20
C PRO A 206 14.78 23.68 -8.40
N GLY A 207 13.45 23.75 -8.30
CA GLY A 207 12.75 24.74 -7.47
C GLY A 207 12.88 24.48 -5.96
N MET A 208 13.25 23.26 -5.57
CA MET A 208 13.43 22.86 -4.16
C MET A 208 14.90 22.83 -3.79
N ARG A 209 15.25 23.35 -2.61
CA ARG A 209 16.63 23.46 -2.14
C ARG A 209 16.73 23.44 -0.63
N VAL A 210 17.52 22.51 -0.11
CA VAL A 210 17.94 22.44 1.30
C VAL A 210 19.38 22.93 1.38
N LEU A 211 19.62 23.98 2.17
CA LEU A 211 20.95 24.57 2.42
C LEU A 211 21.42 24.35 3.86
N ARG A 212 20.48 24.39 4.81
CA ARG A 212 20.74 24.49 6.25
C ARG A 212 19.72 23.74 7.08
N GLY A 213 20.07 23.48 8.34
CA GLY A 213 19.13 23.08 9.38
C GLY A 213 18.05 24.14 9.63
N VAL A 214 17.02 23.73 10.39
CA VAL A 214 16.03 24.62 10.99
C VAL A 214 16.72 25.50 12.04
N GLU A 215 16.16 26.68 12.32
CA GLU A 215 16.65 27.64 13.34
C GLU A 215 18.09 28.17 13.23
N ASP A 216 18.83 27.89 12.15
CA ASP A 216 20.07 28.60 11.79
C ASP A 216 19.77 30.08 11.45
N GLY A 217 19.66 30.88 12.51
CA GLY A 217 19.36 32.31 12.51
C GLY A 217 20.39 33.18 11.79
N PRO A 218 21.71 32.99 11.99
CA PRO A 218 22.72 33.78 11.26
C PRO A 218 22.67 33.56 9.75
N ALA A 219 22.31 32.35 9.28
CA ALA A 219 22.07 32.09 7.86
C ALA A 219 20.73 32.68 7.37
N TYR A 220 19.66 32.54 8.15
CA TYR A 220 18.36 33.16 7.86
C TYR A 220 18.49 34.69 7.68
N ALA A 221 19.20 35.37 8.58
CA ALA A 221 19.43 36.82 8.56
C ALA A 221 20.23 37.28 7.32
N ARG A 222 21.02 36.39 6.69
CA ARG A 222 21.73 36.63 5.43
C ARG A 222 20.95 36.16 4.19
N GLY A 223 19.67 35.79 4.35
CA GLY A 223 18.81 35.32 3.26
C GLY A 223 19.12 33.91 2.74
N MET A 224 19.99 33.15 3.43
CA MET A 224 20.38 31.79 3.04
C MET A 224 19.26 30.79 3.38
N ASN A 225 18.20 30.80 2.59
CA ASN A 225 16.97 30.10 2.92
C ASN A 225 16.78 28.78 2.16
N ASN A 226 16.20 27.82 2.88
CA ASN A 226 15.61 26.63 2.29
C ASN A 226 14.38 27.06 1.48
N THR A 227 14.31 26.68 0.21
CA THR A 227 13.30 27.16 -0.74
C THR A 227 12.57 26.02 -1.42
N THR A 228 11.35 26.27 -1.87
CA THR A 228 10.56 25.32 -2.67
C THR A 228 9.67 26.04 -3.68
N THR A 229 9.21 25.31 -4.70
CA THR A 229 8.09 25.69 -5.57
C THR A 229 7.10 24.53 -5.57
N ALA A 230 5.82 24.77 -5.86
CA ALA A 230 4.82 23.71 -5.78
C ALA A 230 5.12 22.58 -6.78
N ALA A 231 5.58 22.92 -7.99
CA ALA A 231 6.01 21.96 -9.01
C ALA A 231 7.21 21.11 -8.56
N ALA A 232 8.18 21.69 -7.85
CA ALA A 232 9.36 20.97 -7.38
C ALA A 232 9.04 20.05 -6.20
N PHE A 233 8.20 20.50 -5.26
CA PHE A 233 7.74 19.64 -4.16
C PHE A 233 6.82 18.52 -4.67
N ALA A 234 5.91 18.81 -5.61
CA ALA A 234 5.07 17.81 -6.25
C ALA A 234 5.91 16.78 -7.03
N ARG A 235 7.04 17.18 -7.63
CA ARG A 235 7.98 16.24 -8.27
C ARG A 235 8.68 15.32 -7.27
N VAL A 236 9.02 15.79 -6.07
CA VAL A 236 9.57 14.94 -4.99
C VAL A 236 8.51 13.96 -4.47
N LEU A 237 7.27 14.41 -4.29
CA LEU A 237 6.15 13.55 -3.86
C LEU A 237 5.75 12.54 -4.94
N GLU A 238 5.81 12.90 -6.23
CA GLU A 238 5.63 11.97 -7.35
C GLU A 238 6.75 10.93 -7.39
N ALA A 239 8.01 11.33 -7.17
CA ALA A 239 9.13 10.39 -7.10
C ALA A 239 8.95 9.38 -5.95
N ILE A 240 8.45 9.82 -4.79
CA ILE A 240 8.07 8.92 -3.69
C ILE A 240 6.91 8.02 -4.12
N ALA A 241 5.82 8.56 -4.67
CA ALA A 241 4.64 7.78 -5.08
C ALA A 241 4.93 6.73 -6.18
N ARG A 242 5.90 7.01 -7.06
CA ARG A 242 6.34 6.11 -8.14
C ARG A 242 7.52 5.21 -7.74
N CYS A 243 7.99 5.30 -6.49
CA CYS A 243 9.18 4.60 -5.99
C CYS A 243 10.43 4.82 -6.87
N GLU A 244 10.65 6.06 -7.31
CA GLU A 244 11.86 6.45 -8.05
C GLU A 244 13.05 6.67 -7.09
N GLU A 245 14.27 6.44 -7.60
CA GLU A 245 15.54 6.52 -6.84
C GLU A 245 15.70 5.54 -5.65
N VAL A 246 14.62 4.94 -5.14
CA VAL A 246 14.57 3.95 -4.04
C VAL A 246 13.96 2.62 -4.50
N SER A 247 13.99 1.58 -3.66
CA SER A 247 13.17 0.38 -3.83
C SER A 247 11.76 0.56 -3.25
N ARG A 248 10.84 -0.34 -3.59
CA ARG A 248 9.47 -0.27 -3.06
C ARG A 248 9.41 -0.43 -1.51
N ALA A 249 10.39 -1.08 -0.88
CA ALA A 249 10.41 -1.15 0.59
C ALA A 249 10.73 0.21 1.24
N GLY A 250 11.71 0.96 0.70
CA GLY A 250 11.98 2.33 1.12
C GLY A 250 10.85 3.30 0.77
N CYS A 251 10.21 3.09 -0.38
CA CYS A 251 9.01 3.79 -0.83
C CYS A 251 7.84 3.62 0.16
N GLU A 252 7.54 2.38 0.58
CA GLU A 252 6.50 2.04 1.54
C GLU A 252 6.82 2.64 2.93
N GLU A 253 8.05 2.50 3.44
CA GLU A 253 8.49 3.13 4.70
C GLU A 253 8.31 4.66 4.66
N MET A 254 8.64 5.33 3.55
CA MET A 254 8.39 6.77 3.40
C MET A 254 6.90 7.11 3.38
N ILE A 255 6.09 6.36 2.64
CA ILE A 255 4.65 6.60 2.52
C ILE A 255 3.96 6.39 3.88
N ASP A 256 4.38 5.40 4.68
CA ASP A 256 3.82 5.17 6.02
C ASP A 256 4.30 6.20 7.06
N ILE A 257 5.56 6.66 6.99
CA ILE A 257 6.04 7.78 7.81
C ILE A 257 5.29 9.09 7.45
N LEU A 258 5.01 9.33 6.17
CA LEU A 258 4.25 10.49 5.69
C LEU A 258 2.73 10.36 5.94
N ALA A 259 2.17 9.15 5.99
CA ALA A 259 0.75 8.90 6.26
C ALA A 259 0.41 8.85 7.75
N ALA A 260 1.41 8.87 8.62
CA ALA A 260 1.25 9.01 10.06
C ALA A 260 1.29 10.48 10.55
N GLN A 261 1.18 11.48 9.67
CA GLN A 261 1.21 12.91 9.99
C GLN A 261 0.13 13.29 11.03
N GLU A 262 0.50 14.04 12.07
CA GLU A 262 -0.46 14.51 13.09
C GLU A 262 -1.17 15.82 12.66
N PHE A 263 -0.49 16.71 11.92
CA PHE A 263 -1.04 17.98 11.43
C PHE A 263 -1.88 17.82 10.16
N ASN A 264 -3.19 17.66 10.31
CA ASN A 264 -4.13 17.28 9.24
C ASN A 264 -5.02 18.44 8.72
N GLU A 265 -4.77 19.69 9.13
CA GLU A 265 -5.72 20.80 8.98
C GLU A 265 -5.85 21.35 7.54
N MET A 266 -5.00 20.93 6.61
CA MET A 266 -4.93 21.44 5.22
C MET A 266 -5.45 20.43 4.19
N ILE A 267 -4.58 19.63 3.55
CA ILE A 267 -5.02 18.71 2.50
C ILE A 267 -6.02 17.66 3.03
N PRO A 268 -5.79 16.97 4.16
CA PRO A 268 -6.73 15.96 4.67
C PRO A 268 -8.11 16.53 5.03
N ALA A 269 -8.17 17.73 5.63
CA ALA A 269 -9.43 18.40 5.99
C ALA A 269 -10.32 18.80 4.79
N GLY A 270 -9.82 18.69 3.55
CA GLY A 270 -10.63 18.84 2.34
C GLY A 270 -11.31 17.55 1.87
N LEU A 271 -10.95 16.39 2.42
CA LEU A 271 -11.30 15.07 1.90
C LEU A 271 -12.37 14.38 2.77
N PRO A 272 -13.01 13.30 2.27
CA PRO A 272 -13.86 12.46 3.11
C PRO A 272 -13.07 11.81 4.26
N PRO A 273 -13.69 11.63 5.45
CA PRO A 273 -13.08 10.93 6.57
C PRO A 273 -12.49 9.56 6.18
N GLY A 274 -11.38 9.18 6.82
CA GLY A 274 -10.67 7.92 6.55
C GLY A 274 -9.85 7.88 5.26
N THR A 275 -9.89 8.91 4.40
CA THR A 275 -9.05 8.99 3.20
C THR A 275 -7.56 9.02 3.59
N ARG A 276 -6.76 8.07 3.10
CA ARG A 276 -5.29 8.06 3.36
C ARG A 276 -4.66 9.21 2.59
N VAL A 277 -3.87 10.01 3.30
CA VAL A 277 -2.99 11.03 2.73
C VAL A 277 -1.59 10.83 3.29
N ALA A 278 -0.58 10.74 2.43
CA ALA A 278 0.82 10.72 2.85
C ALA A 278 1.43 12.10 2.57
N HIS A 279 1.62 12.94 3.59
CA HIS A 279 1.92 14.38 3.41
C HIS A 279 2.86 14.99 4.44
N LYS A 280 3.34 16.21 4.14
CA LYS A 280 4.11 17.03 5.08
C LYS A 280 3.69 18.50 5.00
N THR A 281 3.08 18.94 6.10
CA THR A 281 2.83 20.36 6.41
C THR A 281 4.12 21.14 6.70
N GLY A 282 4.08 22.46 6.55
CA GLY A 282 5.10 23.39 7.05
C GLY A 282 4.52 24.78 7.34
N TRP A 283 4.87 25.34 8.50
CA TRP A 283 4.42 26.66 8.96
C TRP A 283 5.62 27.53 9.33
N ILE A 284 5.61 28.81 8.95
CA ILE A 284 6.54 29.84 9.46
C ILE A 284 5.98 31.25 9.24
N THR A 285 5.73 31.98 10.33
CA THR A 285 5.29 33.39 10.36
C THR A 285 4.00 33.70 9.58
N ARG A 286 4.06 33.84 8.24
CA ARG A 286 2.94 34.12 7.33
C ARG A 286 2.88 33.12 6.15
N ILE A 287 3.51 31.96 6.31
CA ILE A 287 3.64 30.91 5.31
C ILE A 287 3.05 29.63 5.88
N HIS A 288 2.06 29.08 5.19
CA HIS A 288 1.50 27.75 5.46
C HIS A 288 1.60 26.91 4.19
N HIS A 289 2.17 25.72 4.28
CA HIS A 289 2.42 24.81 3.17
C HIS A 289 1.92 23.43 3.55
N ASP A 290 1.35 22.72 2.58
CA ASP A 290 1.10 21.28 2.68
C ASP A 290 1.29 20.64 1.30
N GLY A 291 1.68 19.38 1.29
CA GLY A 291 1.90 18.63 0.07
C GLY A 291 1.95 17.15 0.35
N GLY A 292 1.16 16.40 -0.41
CA GLY A 292 0.98 14.97 -0.18
C GLY A 292 0.50 14.17 -1.37
N ILE A 293 0.55 12.86 -1.17
CA ILE A 293 -0.02 11.84 -2.04
C ILE A 293 -1.37 11.46 -1.43
N VAL A 294 -2.46 11.75 -2.14
CA VAL A 294 -3.83 11.38 -1.74
C VAL A 294 -4.18 10.05 -2.40
N PHE A 295 -4.80 9.14 -1.64
CA PHE A 295 -5.18 7.80 -2.10
C PHE A 295 -6.73 7.64 -2.07
N PRO A 296 -7.46 8.02 -3.14
CA PRO A 296 -8.90 7.79 -3.22
C PRO A 296 -9.22 6.30 -3.38
N PRO A 297 -10.39 5.82 -2.89
CA PRO A 297 -10.81 4.44 -3.13
C PRO A 297 -11.12 4.22 -4.62
N GLY A 298 -10.61 3.11 -5.18
CA GLY A 298 -10.97 2.67 -6.53
C GLY A 298 -10.26 3.39 -7.69
N ARG A 299 -9.23 4.20 -7.45
CA ARG A 299 -8.36 4.77 -8.50
C ARG A 299 -6.91 4.90 -8.05
N GLU A 300 -6.00 5.04 -9.00
CA GLU A 300 -4.59 5.38 -8.72
C GLU A 300 -4.49 6.74 -8.00
N PRO A 301 -3.43 6.96 -7.18
CA PRO A 301 -3.30 8.15 -6.34
C PRO A 301 -3.10 9.46 -7.14
N TYR A 302 -3.21 10.60 -6.47
CA TYR A 302 -2.77 11.88 -7.02
C TYR A 302 -1.88 12.65 -6.03
N VAL A 303 -0.94 13.43 -6.57
CA VAL A 303 -0.09 14.33 -5.79
C VAL A 303 -0.71 15.72 -5.82
N LEU A 304 -0.97 16.31 -4.65
CA LEU A 304 -1.40 17.68 -4.49
C LEU A 304 -0.43 18.44 -3.60
N VAL A 305 -0.04 19.64 -4.01
CA VAL A 305 0.75 20.59 -3.22
C VAL A 305 0.06 21.95 -3.22
N VAL A 306 -0.09 22.53 -2.02
CA VAL A 306 -0.61 23.88 -1.80
C VAL A 306 0.40 24.68 -0.97
N LEU A 307 0.97 25.73 -1.57
CA LEU A 307 1.91 26.63 -0.91
C LEU A 307 1.27 28.01 -0.75
N THR A 308 1.15 28.50 0.49
CA THR A 308 0.61 29.84 0.77
C THR A 308 1.67 30.80 1.34
N ARG A 309 1.53 32.09 1.03
CA ARG A 309 2.38 33.18 1.54
C ARG A 309 1.56 34.46 1.76
N GLY A 310 1.69 35.09 2.92
CA GLY A 310 1.05 36.36 3.26
C GLY A 310 -0.21 36.24 4.13
N PHE A 311 -0.50 35.07 4.69
CA PHE A 311 -1.63 34.87 5.60
C PHE A 311 -1.21 35.18 7.05
N ASP A 312 -1.89 36.12 7.70
CA ASP A 312 -1.77 36.36 9.15
C ASP A 312 -2.48 35.30 10.01
N ASP A 313 -3.46 34.60 9.44
CA ASP A 313 -4.25 33.56 10.11
C ASP A 313 -3.88 32.16 9.57
N LYS A 314 -3.35 31.30 10.46
CA LYS A 314 -3.05 29.89 10.15
C LYS A 314 -4.32 29.12 9.77
N GLU A 315 -5.45 29.39 10.43
CA GLU A 315 -6.71 28.72 10.13
C GLU A 315 -7.27 29.13 8.77
N ARG A 316 -7.20 30.42 8.39
CA ARG A 316 -7.63 30.87 7.05
C ARG A 316 -6.81 30.20 5.95
N SER A 317 -5.48 30.14 6.10
CA SER A 317 -4.65 29.39 5.14
C SER A 317 -4.95 27.89 5.13
N ALA A 318 -5.27 27.30 6.29
CA ALA A 318 -5.73 25.91 6.39
C ALA A 318 -7.05 25.67 5.64
N ARG A 319 -8.06 26.51 5.86
CA ARG A 319 -9.34 26.50 5.14
C ARG A 319 -9.16 26.62 3.63
N VAL A 320 -8.24 27.47 3.16
CA VAL A 320 -7.88 27.58 1.73
C VAL A 320 -7.29 26.26 1.19
N GLY A 321 -6.37 25.63 1.93
CA GLY A 321 -5.82 24.32 1.56
C GLY A 321 -6.87 23.21 1.49
N ALA A 322 -7.78 23.17 2.46
CA ALA A 322 -8.90 22.24 2.50
C ALA A 322 -9.89 22.45 1.35
N ASP A 323 -10.23 23.70 1.01
CA ASP A 323 -11.12 24.01 -0.12
C ASP A 323 -10.50 23.59 -1.47
N ILE A 324 -9.21 23.83 -1.67
CA ILE A 324 -8.47 23.40 -2.86
C ILE A 324 -8.45 21.87 -2.94
N SER A 325 -8.15 21.20 -1.83
CA SER A 325 -8.14 19.73 -1.74
C SER A 325 -9.51 19.12 -2.04
N ARG A 326 -10.60 19.74 -1.56
CA ARG A 326 -11.99 19.34 -1.85
C ARG A 326 -12.35 19.47 -3.33
N ALA A 327 -12.08 20.62 -3.95
CA ALA A 327 -12.34 20.83 -5.38
C ALA A 327 -11.54 19.84 -6.26
N VAL A 328 -10.28 19.57 -5.91
CA VAL A 328 -9.46 18.55 -6.58
C VAL A 328 -10.06 17.15 -6.41
N TRP A 329 -10.48 16.79 -5.20
CA TRP A 329 -11.15 15.51 -4.95
C TRP A 329 -12.43 15.36 -5.77
N GLU A 330 -13.36 16.31 -5.66
CA GLU A 330 -14.64 16.28 -6.37
C GLU A 330 -14.44 16.17 -7.89
N ALA A 331 -13.56 16.98 -8.47
CA ALA A 331 -13.24 16.91 -9.90
C ALA A 331 -12.64 15.56 -10.34
N LEU A 332 -11.91 14.86 -9.46
CA LEU A 332 -11.27 13.58 -9.75
C LEU A 332 -12.11 12.34 -9.36
N THR A 333 -13.15 12.47 -8.52
CA THR A 333 -14.00 11.34 -8.09
C THR A 333 -15.46 11.42 -8.56
N ALA A 334 -15.93 12.53 -9.14
CA ALA A 334 -17.33 12.72 -9.52
C ALA A 334 -17.92 11.73 -10.57
N THR A 335 -17.11 10.85 -11.15
CA THR A 335 -17.55 9.78 -12.08
C THR A 335 -17.75 8.40 -11.42
N ALA A 336 -17.48 8.25 -10.12
CA ALA A 336 -17.42 6.95 -9.43
C ALA A 336 -18.56 6.72 -8.42
N VAL A 337 -19.84 6.76 -8.87
CA VAL A 337 -20.99 6.37 -8.03
C VAL A 337 -22.01 5.53 -8.82
N PRO A 338 -22.17 4.22 -8.52
CA PRO A 338 -23.31 3.43 -8.99
C PRO A 338 -24.59 3.89 -8.28
N ARG A 339 -25.64 4.26 -9.03
CA ARG A 339 -26.94 4.65 -8.46
C ARG A 339 -27.95 3.51 -8.57
N ALA A 340 -28.66 3.25 -7.48
CA ALA A 340 -29.59 2.12 -7.35
C ALA A 340 -30.82 2.23 -8.27
N ARG A 341 -31.48 1.09 -8.52
CA ARG A 341 -32.66 0.94 -9.39
C ARG A 341 -33.84 1.80 -8.93
N ALA A 342 -34.54 2.39 -9.90
CA ALA A 342 -35.97 2.68 -9.81
C ALA A 342 -36.63 2.51 -11.19
N ASP A 343 -37.77 1.81 -11.19
CA ASP A 343 -38.84 1.71 -12.17
C ASP A 343 -38.58 1.32 -13.64
N ALA A 344 -39.54 0.54 -14.17
CA ALA A 344 -39.54 0.01 -15.53
C ALA A 344 -40.91 0.22 -16.19
N ALA A 345 -40.90 0.52 -17.49
CA ALA A 345 -42.06 0.43 -18.37
C ALA A 345 -41.58 -0.10 -19.73
N ALA A 346 -42.36 -1.00 -20.35
CA ALA A 346 -41.88 -1.85 -21.44
C ALA A 346 -42.42 -1.45 -22.82
N SER A 347 -41.62 -1.74 -23.87
CA SER A 347 -42.14 -2.21 -25.15
C SER A 347 -41.07 -3.08 -25.86
N PRO A 348 -41.42 -4.17 -26.57
CA PRO A 348 -40.46 -5.22 -26.96
C PRO A 348 -39.95 -5.15 -28.41
N ALA A 349 -39.16 -6.15 -28.79
CA ALA A 349 -38.85 -6.59 -30.16
C ALA A 349 -37.85 -5.74 -30.99
N ALA A 350 -36.62 -5.59 -30.46
CA ALA A 350 -35.40 -5.35 -31.27
C ALA A 350 -34.30 -6.39 -30.98
N ALA A 351 -34.69 -7.63 -30.64
CA ALA A 351 -33.78 -8.67 -30.17
C ALA A 351 -33.09 -9.43 -31.32
N ALA A 352 -31.99 -8.90 -31.85
CA ALA A 352 -31.05 -9.66 -32.69
C ALA A 352 -29.60 -9.14 -32.62
N ARG A 353 -28.76 -9.84 -31.87
CA ARG A 353 -27.27 -9.84 -31.98
C ARG A 353 -26.50 -8.54 -31.67
N ALA A 354 -26.79 -7.92 -30.54
CA ALA A 354 -25.81 -7.14 -29.77
C ALA A 354 -26.08 -7.37 -28.28
N GLY A 355 -25.16 -8.00 -27.54
CA GLY A 355 -25.49 -8.52 -26.21
C GLY A 355 -24.35 -9.13 -25.41
N ALA A 356 -23.39 -8.29 -25.01
CA ALA A 356 -22.54 -8.53 -23.85
C ALA A 356 -21.97 -7.17 -23.40
N GLY A 357 -22.56 -6.58 -22.34
CA GLY A 357 -21.79 -5.70 -21.47
C GLY A 357 -20.81 -6.53 -20.63
N PRO A 358 -19.92 -5.91 -19.83
CA PRO A 358 -19.16 -6.66 -18.83
C PRO A 358 -20.15 -7.44 -17.95
N ARG A 359 -20.01 -8.77 -17.95
CA ARG A 359 -20.91 -9.64 -17.19
C ARG A 359 -20.50 -9.53 -15.73
N GLU A 360 -21.40 -8.99 -14.91
CA GLU A 360 -21.22 -9.05 -13.47
C GLU A 360 -21.15 -10.53 -13.08
N TYR A 361 -20.03 -10.95 -12.50
CA TYR A 361 -19.75 -12.36 -12.26
C TYR A 361 -20.57 -12.81 -11.04
N GLU A 362 -21.53 -13.71 -11.27
CA GLU A 362 -22.31 -14.34 -10.21
C GLU A 362 -21.54 -15.55 -9.66
N PRO A 363 -21.14 -15.56 -8.37
CA PRO A 363 -20.41 -16.68 -7.78
C PRO A 363 -21.27 -17.95 -7.69
N PRO A 364 -20.68 -19.16 -7.88
CA PRO A 364 -21.38 -20.41 -7.62
C PRO A 364 -21.65 -20.53 -6.11
N THR A 365 -22.92 -20.42 -5.72
CA THR A 365 -23.37 -20.49 -4.32
C THR A 365 -23.64 -21.92 -3.83
N THR A 366 -23.49 -22.92 -4.70
CA THR A 366 -23.69 -24.33 -4.37
C THR A 366 -22.41 -25.14 -4.58
N ILE A 367 -22.13 -26.05 -3.64
CA ILE A 367 -21.05 -27.03 -3.77
C ILE A 367 -21.39 -27.96 -4.94
N SER A 368 -20.56 -27.95 -5.98
CA SER A 368 -20.71 -28.87 -7.11
C SER A 368 -20.39 -30.31 -6.69
N GLN A 369 -20.92 -31.30 -7.42
CA GLN A 369 -20.60 -32.71 -7.15
C GLN A 369 -19.08 -32.96 -7.17
N THR A 370 -18.34 -32.35 -8.10
CA THR A 370 -16.87 -32.45 -8.17
C THR A 370 -16.21 -31.94 -6.89
N VAL A 371 -16.64 -30.79 -6.36
CA VAL A 371 -16.07 -30.24 -5.12
C VAL A 371 -16.44 -31.11 -3.92
N ALA A 372 -17.67 -31.64 -3.85
CA ALA A 372 -18.07 -32.60 -2.81
C ALA A 372 -17.23 -33.90 -2.85
N GLU A 373 -16.90 -34.39 -4.05
CA GLU A 373 -16.03 -35.55 -4.24
C GLU A 373 -14.58 -35.27 -3.81
N LEU A 374 -14.04 -34.08 -4.09
CA LEU A 374 -12.72 -33.64 -3.63
C LEU A 374 -12.66 -33.46 -2.10
N LEU A 375 -13.70 -32.90 -1.47
CA LEU A 375 -13.81 -32.84 -0.01
C LEU A 375 -13.81 -34.24 0.60
N ALA A 376 -14.59 -35.18 0.03
CA ALA A 376 -14.64 -36.56 0.49
C ALA A 376 -13.31 -37.32 0.26
N LEU A 377 -12.52 -36.93 -0.74
CA LEU A 377 -11.16 -37.42 -0.94
C LEU A 377 -10.20 -36.90 0.14
N HIS A 378 -10.24 -35.59 0.45
CA HIS A 378 -9.44 -35.02 1.54
C HIS A 378 -9.66 -35.78 2.85
N GLU A 379 -10.91 -35.93 3.30
CA GLU A 379 -11.20 -36.61 4.58
C GLU A 379 -10.78 -38.10 4.61
N ARG A 380 -10.61 -38.76 3.46
CA ARG A 380 -10.08 -40.14 3.38
C ARG A 380 -8.56 -40.23 3.34
N HIS A 381 -7.88 -39.21 2.81
CA HIS A 381 -6.45 -39.24 2.53
C HIS A 381 -5.62 -38.30 3.41
N ARG A 382 -6.26 -37.44 4.23
CA ARG A 382 -5.60 -36.52 5.15
C ARG A 382 -4.63 -37.25 6.09
N LEU A 383 -3.35 -36.96 5.99
CA LEU A 383 -2.31 -37.57 6.83
C LEU A 383 -2.42 -37.04 8.27
N PRO A 384 -2.63 -37.90 9.29
CA PRO A 384 -2.77 -37.47 10.69
C PRO A 384 -1.51 -36.87 11.31
N ALA A 385 -0.34 -37.10 10.71
CA ALA A 385 0.95 -36.58 11.19
C ALA A 385 1.04 -35.04 11.17
N PHE A 386 0.17 -34.38 10.40
CA PHE A 386 0.10 -32.92 10.31
C PHE A 386 -1.16 -32.39 11.02
N ALA A 387 -1.42 -32.85 12.25
CA ALA A 387 -2.52 -32.32 13.06
C ALA A 387 -2.26 -30.86 13.48
N GLU A 388 -0.98 -30.54 13.69
CA GLU A 388 -0.44 -29.21 14.00
C GLU A 388 0.25 -28.62 12.74
N ARG A 389 0.34 -27.29 12.70
CA ARG A 389 0.90 -26.50 11.58
C ARG A 389 2.42 -26.37 11.63
N GLU A 390 3.02 -26.50 12.80
CA GLU A 390 4.47 -26.47 12.99
C GLU A 390 5.04 -27.89 12.90
N PHE A 391 6.04 -28.08 12.05
CA PHE A 391 6.75 -29.36 11.90
C PHE A 391 8.12 -29.12 11.26
N THR A 392 9.09 -29.91 11.70
CA THR A 392 10.45 -29.91 11.15
C THR A 392 10.51 -30.55 9.76
N HIS A 393 11.64 -30.34 9.07
CA HIS A 393 11.92 -31.04 7.82
C HIS A 393 12.03 -32.55 8.05
N ALA A 394 12.57 -32.97 9.20
CA ALA A 394 12.66 -34.38 9.57
C ALA A 394 11.27 -35.05 9.74
N GLU A 395 10.33 -34.38 10.40
CA GLU A 395 8.96 -34.89 10.60
C GLU A 395 8.17 -34.95 9.30
N TYR A 396 8.28 -33.91 8.46
CA TYR A 396 7.62 -33.90 7.14
C TYR A 396 8.01 -35.12 6.30
N TRP A 397 9.32 -35.37 6.13
CA TRP A 397 9.78 -36.51 5.34
C TRP A 397 9.67 -37.86 6.06
N GLY A 398 9.61 -37.87 7.39
CA GLY A 398 9.27 -39.06 8.17
C GLY A 398 7.84 -39.56 7.88
N ALA A 399 6.89 -38.64 7.72
CA ALA A 399 5.51 -38.95 7.34
C ALA A 399 5.35 -39.19 5.82
N VAL A 400 5.92 -38.32 4.98
CA VAL A 400 5.66 -38.29 3.53
C VAL A 400 6.58 -39.22 2.72
N GLY A 401 7.83 -39.42 3.15
CA GLY A 401 8.78 -40.31 2.47
C GLY A 401 8.24 -41.74 2.29
N PRO A 402 7.77 -42.42 3.35
CA PRO A 402 7.21 -43.77 3.27
C PRO A 402 5.90 -43.89 2.45
N VAL A 403 5.21 -42.77 2.16
CA VAL A 403 4.04 -42.73 1.28
C VAL A 403 4.50 -42.71 -0.18
N ILE A 404 5.46 -41.83 -0.52
CA ILE A 404 6.04 -41.72 -1.86
C ILE A 404 6.81 -42.98 -2.24
N ASP A 405 7.68 -43.48 -1.36
CA ASP A 405 8.60 -44.59 -1.63
C ASP A 405 7.88 -45.95 -1.84
N ARG A 406 6.56 -46.01 -1.61
CA ARG A 406 5.70 -47.18 -1.85
C ARG A 406 4.73 -46.99 -3.02
N ALA A 407 4.60 -45.78 -3.56
CA ALA A 407 3.64 -45.46 -4.60
C ALA A 407 4.21 -45.82 -5.99
N PRO A 408 3.43 -46.48 -6.87
CA PRO A 408 3.92 -46.87 -8.20
C PRO A 408 4.03 -45.68 -9.18
N ASN A 409 3.38 -44.55 -8.85
CA ASN A 409 3.19 -43.37 -9.70
C ASN A 409 3.83 -42.08 -9.12
N LEU A 410 4.52 -42.18 -7.98
CA LEU A 410 5.32 -41.10 -7.39
C LEU A 410 6.79 -41.50 -7.35
N THR A 411 7.67 -40.51 -7.45
CA THR A 411 9.11 -40.65 -7.23
C THR A 411 9.63 -39.40 -6.51
N ARG A 412 10.75 -39.51 -5.79
CA ARG A 412 11.46 -38.34 -5.24
C ARG A 412 12.96 -38.41 -5.56
N GLU A 413 13.53 -37.30 -5.99
CA GLU A 413 14.98 -37.11 -6.17
C GLU A 413 15.47 -35.93 -5.32
N GLU A 414 16.67 -36.03 -4.75
CA GLU A 414 17.33 -34.89 -4.10
C GLU A 414 17.87 -33.96 -5.21
N VAL A 415 17.39 -32.72 -5.25
CA VAL A 415 17.70 -31.73 -6.30
C VAL A 415 18.61 -30.60 -5.83
N GLY A 416 18.85 -30.51 -4.52
CA GLY A 416 19.73 -29.51 -3.92
C GLY A 416 19.82 -29.69 -2.41
N ARG A 417 20.52 -28.77 -1.75
CA ARG A 417 20.63 -28.70 -0.29
C ARG A 417 20.48 -27.27 0.19
N SER A 418 19.95 -27.09 1.40
CA SER A 418 19.77 -25.80 2.03
C SER A 418 21.10 -25.18 2.49
N ALA A 419 21.07 -23.96 3.02
CA ALA A 419 22.23 -23.30 3.60
C ALA A 419 22.90 -24.12 4.73
N GLU A 420 22.11 -24.84 5.53
CA GLU A 420 22.59 -25.78 6.57
C GLU A 420 22.71 -27.24 6.09
N GLY A 421 22.55 -27.49 4.78
CA GLY A 421 22.82 -28.78 4.17
C GLY A 421 21.67 -29.80 4.19
N ARG A 422 20.46 -29.42 4.62
CA ARG A 422 19.26 -30.28 4.56
C ARG A 422 18.87 -30.54 3.09
N PRO A 423 18.48 -31.77 2.71
CA PRO A 423 18.18 -32.10 1.32
C PRO A 423 16.86 -31.48 0.85
N LEU A 424 16.87 -30.80 -0.30
CA LEU A 424 15.66 -30.41 -1.00
C LEU A 424 15.26 -31.54 -1.96
N TYR A 425 14.09 -32.14 -1.73
CA TYR A 425 13.54 -33.16 -2.61
C TYR A 425 12.54 -32.58 -3.61
N LEU A 426 12.66 -33.02 -4.87
CA LEU A 426 11.64 -32.86 -5.90
C LEU A 426 10.82 -34.14 -5.97
N VAL A 427 9.53 -34.04 -5.64
CA VAL A 427 8.57 -35.13 -5.87
C VAL A 427 8.04 -35.01 -7.30
N ARG A 428 8.03 -36.11 -8.05
CA ARG A 428 7.46 -36.19 -9.39
C ARG A 428 6.28 -37.16 -9.41
N PHE A 429 5.18 -36.72 -10.02
CA PHE A 429 4.02 -37.52 -10.37
C PHE A 429 3.79 -37.49 -11.89
N GLY A 430 3.35 -38.62 -12.45
CA GLY A 430 2.91 -38.70 -13.85
C GLY A 430 4.00 -38.66 -14.92
N SER A 431 3.56 -38.80 -16.18
CA SER A 431 4.41 -38.85 -17.37
C SER A 431 3.86 -38.08 -18.57
N GLY A 432 2.69 -37.45 -18.43
CA GLY A 432 2.03 -36.72 -19.51
C GLY A 432 2.75 -35.44 -19.95
N PRO A 433 2.36 -34.90 -21.12
CA PRO A 433 3.12 -33.86 -21.83
C PRO A 433 3.06 -32.46 -21.19
N THR A 434 2.06 -32.17 -20.35
CA THR A 434 1.94 -30.85 -19.72
C THR A 434 2.69 -30.82 -18.40
N THR A 435 3.88 -30.21 -18.38
CA THR A 435 4.67 -30.05 -17.15
C THR A 435 4.11 -28.95 -16.25
N VAL A 436 3.90 -29.26 -14.98
CA VAL A 436 3.42 -28.33 -13.92
C VAL A 436 4.43 -28.35 -12.76
N LEU A 437 4.78 -27.18 -12.21
CA LEU A 437 5.67 -27.06 -11.05
C LEU A 437 4.96 -26.37 -9.87
N LEU A 438 5.00 -26.98 -8.69
CA LEU A 438 4.48 -26.45 -7.45
C LEU A 438 5.61 -26.33 -6.43
N TRP A 439 5.64 -25.26 -5.65
CA TRP A 439 6.53 -25.16 -4.49
C TRP A 439 5.82 -24.47 -3.32
N SER A 440 6.07 -24.96 -2.11
CA SER A 440 5.50 -24.44 -0.86
C SER A 440 6.59 -24.20 0.18
N GLN A 441 6.26 -23.41 1.21
CA GLN A 441 7.09 -23.19 2.39
C GLN A 441 8.53 -22.75 2.02
N MET A 442 8.61 -21.81 1.07
CA MET A 442 9.84 -21.02 0.81
C MET A 442 10.07 -19.94 1.87
N HIS A 443 9.00 -19.62 2.60
CA HIS A 443 9.04 -19.07 3.94
C HIS A 443 8.73 -20.24 4.90
N GLY A 444 9.52 -20.43 5.95
CA GLY A 444 9.46 -21.64 6.77
C GLY A 444 8.22 -21.76 7.66
N ASP A 445 7.63 -20.62 8.01
CA ASP A 445 6.40 -20.43 8.78
C ASP A 445 5.11 -20.62 7.97
N GLU A 446 5.20 -20.84 6.65
CA GLU A 446 4.06 -20.89 5.72
C GLU A 446 3.77 -22.33 5.28
N SER A 447 3.24 -23.14 6.21
CA SER A 447 3.15 -24.60 6.10
C SER A 447 1.83 -25.15 5.53
N THR A 448 0.78 -24.33 5.39
CA THR A 448 -0.59 -24.76 5.01
C THR A 448 -0.61 -25.60 3.75
N ALA A 449 0.10 -25.13 2.71
CA ALA A 449 0.17 -25.81 1.43
C ALA A 449 1.01 -27.08 1.48
N SER A 450 2.08 -27.12 2.27
CA SER A 450 2.92 -28.33 2.45
C SER A 450 2.11 -29.49 3.04
N MET A 451 1.22 -29.20 3.99
CA MET A 451 0.26 -30.17 4.53
C MET A 451 -0.72 -30.66 3.47
N ALA A 452 -1.27 -29.76 2.66
CA ALA A 452 -2.19 -30.12 1.56
C ALA A 452 -1.51 -30.96 0.47
N LEU A 453 -0.25 -30.67 0.14
CA LEU A 453 0.56 -31.49 -0.78
C LEU A 453 0.81 -32.90 -0.22
N ALA A 454 1.04 -33.02 1.09
CA ALA A 454 1.20 -34.32 1.75
C ALA A 454 -0.05 -35.21 1.59
N ASP A 455 -1.24 -34.61 1.67
CA ASP A 455 -2.51 -35.31 1.46
C ASP A 455 -2.75 -35.66 -0.01
N ILE A 456 -2.28 -34.84 -0.94
CA ILE A 456 -2.30 -35.13 -2.39
C ILE A 456 -1.38 -36.32 -2.71
N PHE A 457 -0.19 -36.39 -2.09
CA PHE A 457 0.69 -37.58 -2.22
C PHE A 457 0.02 -38.83 -1.63
N SER A 458 -0.63 -38.71 -0.47
CA SER A 458 -1.42 -39.78 0.16
C SER A 458 -2.56 -40.29 -0.76
N PHE A 459 -3.29 -39.38 -1.41
CA PHE A 459 -4.32 -39.73 -2.40
C PHE A 459 -3.72 -40.44 -3.63
N PHE A 460 -2.71 -39.86 -4.28
CA PHE A 460 -2.10 -40.43 -5.49
C PHE A 460 -1.47 -41.82 -5.23
N ALA A 461 -0.86 -42.00 -4.05
CA ALA A 461 -0.28 -43.28 -3.61
C ALA A 461 -1.33 -44.35 -3.27
N ALA A 462 -2.42 -43.97 -2.60
CA ALA A 462 -3.45 -44.91 -2.14
C ALA A 462 -4.48 -45.27 -3.21
N ALA A 463 -4.69 -44.42 -4.22
CA ALA A 463 -5.70 -44.58 -5.25
C ALA A 463 -5.19 -44.53 -6.71
N PRO A 464 -4.10 -45.23 -7.08
CA PRO A 464 -3.53 -45.18 -8.44
C PRO A 464 -4.46 -45.69 -9.54
N SER A 465 -5.53 -46.42 -9.18
CA SER A 465 -6.56 -46.88 -10.11
C SER A 465 -7.76 -45.92 -10.26
N ASP A 466 -7.84 -44.84 -9.47
CA ASP A 466 -8.90 -43.84 -9.59
C ASP A 466 -8.86 -43.16 -10.98
N PRO A 467 -10.02 -42.93 -11.64
CA PRO A 467 -10.06 -42.28 -12.95
C PRO A 467 -9.40 -40.89 -12.99
N ARG A 468 -9.46 -40.12 -11.90
CA ARG A 468 -8.80 -38.80 -11.79
C ARG A 468 -7.29 -38.96 -11.73
N VAL A 469 -6.79 -39.83 -10.85
CA VAL A 469 -5.34 -40.07 -10.70
C VAL A 469 -4.75 -40.51 -12.03
N ARG A 470 -5.35 -41.49 -12.72
CA ARG A 470 -4.90 -41.91 -14.06
C ARG A 470 -4.97 -40.81 -15.11
N GLN A 471 -6.05 -40.02 -15.14
CA GLN A 471 -6.17 -38.88 -16.06
C GLN A 471 -5.08 -37.83 -15.81
N LEU A 472 -4.77 -37.51 -14.55
CA LEU A 472 -3.67 -36.61 -14.21
C LEU A 472 -2.31 -37.22 -14.60
N GLU A 473 -2.10 -38.52 -14.36
CA GLU A 473 -0.86 -39.26 -14.63
C GLU A 473 -0.53 -39.32 -16.14
N GLU A 474 -1.55 -39.54 -16.97
CA GLU A 474 -1.48 -39.58 -18.44
C GLU A 474 -1.31 -38.18 -19.09
N ARG A 475 -1.83 -37.12 -18.45
CA ARG A 475 -1.90 -35.76 -19.03
C ARG A 475 -0.81 -34.84 -18.54
N LEU A 476 -0.34 -35.02 -17.30
CA LEU A 476 0.59 -34.13 -16.65
C LEU A 476 1.92 -34.82 -16.30
N THR A 477 2.97 -34.01 -16.28
CA THR A 477 4.17 -34.25 -15.46
C THR A 477 4.11 -33.23 -14.33
N VAL A 478 3.71 -33.65 -13.13
CA VAL A 478 3.58 -32.74 -11.98
C VAL A 478 4.82 -32.86 -11.10
N LEU A 479 5.41 -31.71 -10.77
CA LEU A 479 6.66 -31.57 -10.03
C LEU A 479 6.39 -30.74 -8.77
N PHE A 480 6.80 -31.23 -7.61
CA PHE A 480 6.53 -30.59 -6.32
C PHE A 480 7.84 -30.42 -5.53
N ILE A 481 8.09 -29.21 -5.02
CA ILE A 481 9.07 -28.97 -3.95
C ILE A 481 8.27 -28.59 -2.70
N PRO A 482 7.84 -29.56 -1.87
CA PRO A 482 6.87 -29.31 -0.81
C PRO A 482 7.43 -28.58 0.42
N MET A 483 8.75 -28.35 0.48
CA MET A 483 9.39 -27.53 1.50
C MET A 483 10.66 -26.93 0.89
N LEU A 484 10.58 -25.71 0.34
CA LEU A 484 11.73 -25.08 -0.31
C LEU A 484 12.73 -24.50 0.69
N ASN A 485 12.27 -24.02 1.86
CA ASN A 485 13.11 -23.45 2.92
C ASN A 485 13.05 -24.31 4.19
N PRO A 486 13.72 -25.48 4.22
CA PRO A 486 13.70 -26.36 5.39
C PRO A 486 14.40 -25.74 6.60
N ASP A 487 15.41 -24.90 6.39
CA ASP A 487 16.15 -24.26 7.49
C ASP A 487 15.30 -23.20 8.23
N GLY A 488 14.36 -22.56 7.51
CA GLY A 488 13.33 -21.72 8.11
C GLY A 488 12.24 -22.54 8.81
N ALA A 489 11.84 -23.68 8.22
CA ALA A 489 10.80 -24.55 8.79
C ALA A 489 11.22 -25.12 10.17
N GLU A 490 12.48 -25.52 10.33
CA GLU A 490 13.01 -26.03 11.62
C GLU A 490 13.16 -24.98 12.73
N ARG A 491 12.71 -23.74 12.47
CA ARG A 491 12.67 -22.61 13.40
C ARG A 491 11.33 -21.86 13.33
N PHE A 492 10.36 -22.42 12.61
CA PHE A 492 9.10 -21.82 12.21
C PHE A 492 9.20 -20.32 11.84
N GLN A 493 10.08 -20.01 10.85
CA GLN A 493 10.38 -18.63 10.47
C GLN A 493 10.44 -18.40 8.95
N ARG A 494 10.11 -17.17 8.53
CA ARG A 494 10.09 -16.73 7.12
C ARG A 494 11.41 -16.86 6.36
N ARG A 495 12.55 -16.63 7.02
CA ARG A 495 13.87 -16.51 6.37
C ARG A 495 14.63 -17.83 6.41
N ASN A 496 15.49 -18.10 5.42
CA ASN A 496 16.43 -19.23 5.51
C ASN A 496 17.52 -18.95 6.56
N ALA A 497 18.41 -19.91 6.83
CA ALA A 497 19.49 -19.74 7.82
C ALA A 497 20.48 -18.59 7.49
N GLN A 498 20.49 -18.07 6.25
CA GLN A 498 21.29 -16.89 5.88
C GLN A 498 20.59 -15.56 6.20
N GLY A 499 19.38 -15.59 6.77
CA GLY A 499 18.56 -14.40 7.01
C GLY A 499 17.88 -13.85 5.74
N ILE A 500 17.91 -14.60 4.64
CA ILE A 500 17.35 -14.17 3.35
C ILE A 500 15.89 -14.67 3.23
N ASP A 501 15.00 -13.78 2.79
CA ASP A 501 13.67 -14.15 2.29
C ASP A 501 13.88 -14.76 0.90
N VAL A 502 13.67 -16.08 0.78
CA VAL A 502 13.97 -16.84 -0.44
C VAL A 502 13.10 -16.38 -1.62
N ASN A 503 11.85 -15.96 -1.38
CA ASN A 503 11.00 -15.40 -2.42
C ASN A 503 11.67 -14.14 -3.02
N ARG A 504 12.21 -13.26 -2.17
CA ARG A 504 12.86 -12.00 -2.56
C ARG A 504 14.30 -12.12 -3.11
N ASP A 505 14.78 -13.32 -3.42
CA ASP A 505 16.11 -13.62 -3.99
C ASP A 505 16.09 -14.03 -5.49
N ALA A 506 14.92 -14.13 -6.13
CA ALA A 506 14.75 -14.75 -7.46
C ALA A 506 15.60 -14.14 -8.61
N ARG A 507 16.07 -12.90 -8.45
CA ARG A 507 16.97 -12.23 -9.40
C ARG A 507 18.45 -12.56 -9.18
N THR A 508 18.88 -12.67 -7.93
CA THR A 508 20.29 -12.79 -7.54
C THR A 508 20.69 -14.25 -7.36
N LEU A 509 19.78 -15.07 -6.83
CA LEU A 509 19.99 -16.49 -6.56
C LEU A 509 21.21 -16.71 -5.64
N ALA A 510 21.33 -15.88 -4.60
CA ALA A 510 22.37 -16.03 -3.58
C ALA A 510 22.13 -17.30 -2.73
N THR A 511 20.86 -17.54 -2.40
CA THR A 511 20.42 -18.71 -1.62
C THR A 511 20.63 -20.01 -2.41
N PRO A 512 21.05 -21.11 -1.77
CA PRO A 512 21.07 -22.41 -2.42
C PRO A 512 19.65 -22.94 -2.68
N GLU A 513 18.66 -22.57 -1.86
CA GLU A 513 17.24 -22.89 -2.06
C GLU A 513 16.71 -22.24 -3.36
N GLY A 514 16.93 -20.94 -3.54
CA GLY A 514 16.53 -20.21 -4.75
C GLY A 514 17.24 -20.70 -6.01
N ARG A 515 18.54 -21.03 -5.92
CA ARG A 515 19.27 -21.71 -7.02
C ARG A 515 18.67 -23.06 -7.38
N THR A 516 18.25 -23.84 -6.38
CA THR A 516 17.62 -25.15 -6.59
C THR A 516 16.28 -25.00 -7.31
N LEU A 517 15.39 -24.10 -6.84
CA LEU A 517 14.12 -23.81 -7.52
C LEU A 517 14.32 -23.36 -8.97
N LYS A 518 15.29 -22.46 -9.21
CA LYS A 518 15.61 -22.00 -10.58
C LYS A 518 16.13 -23.13 -11.46
N ALA A 519 17.03 -23.97 -10.95
CA ALA A 519 17.61 -25.08 -11.70
C ALA A 519 16.56 -26.14 -12.07
N VAL A 520 15.67 -26.50 -11.14
CA VAL A 520 14.51 -27.36 -11.42
C VAL A 520 13.64 -26.73 -12.52
N ARG A 521 13.28 -25.45 -12.39
CA ARG A 521 12.46 -24.77 -13.39
C ARG A 521 13.11 -24.72 -14.78
N ASP A 522 14.41 -24.46 -14.86
CA ASP A 522 15.11 -24.41 -16.16
C ASP A 522 15.31 -25.79 -16.79
N ARG A 523 15.51 -26.84 -15.98
CA ARG A 523 15.60 -28.26 -16.41
C ARG A 523 14.27 -28.76 -17.00
N TYR A 524 13.15 -28.39 -16.40
CA TYR A 524 11.83 -28.96 -16.75
C TYR A 524 10.92 -28.04 -17.57
N ARG A 525 11.22 -26.72 -17.63
CA ARG A 525 10.44 -25.69 -18.36
C ARG A 525 8.91 -25.84 -18.18
N PRO A 526 8.41 -25.83 -16.93
CA PRO A 526 6.99 -26.03 -16.63
C PRO A 526 6.10 -25.03 -17.37
N ALA A 527 5.02 -25.54 -17.97
CA ALA A 527 4.02 -24.76 -18.68
C ALA A 527 3.11 -23.98 -17.71
N PHE A 528 2.91 -24.51 -16.49
CA PHE A 528 2.18 -23.86 -15.40
C PHE A 528 2.99 -23.94 -14.09
N GLY A 529 2.85 -22.93 -13.24
CA GLY A 529 3.52 -22.82 -11.95
C GLY A 529 2.52 -22.56 -10.82
N PHE A 530 2.81 -23.02 -9.60
CA PHE A 530 2.06 -22.64 -8.41
C PHE A 530 3.02 -22.21 -7.31
N ASN A 531 2.95 -20.93 -6.95
CA ASN A 531 3.63 -20.36 -5.80
C ASN A 531 2.69 -20.47 -4.59
N LEU A 532 3.04 -21.28 -3.60
CA LEU A 532 2.15 -21.62 -2.50
C LEU A 532 2.67 -20.99 -1.19
N HIS A 533 1.88 -20.08 -0.64
CA HIS A 533 2.24 -19.18 0.46
C HIS A 533 1.12 -19.11 1.52
N ASP A 534 1.47 -18.49 2.64
CA ASP A 534 0.53 -18.01 3.65
C ASP A 534 0.67 -16.49 3.82
N GLN A 535 -0.44 -15.80 4.04
CA GLN A 535 -0.49 -14.35 4.26
C GLN A 535 -0.90 -14.00 5.69
N ASN A 536 -0.78 -12.72 6.04
CA ASN A 536 -1.24 -12.18 7.33
C ASN A 536 -2.71 -12.55 7.58
N VAL A 537 -2.98 -13.23 8.70
CA VAL A 537 -4.30 -13.78 9.05
C VAL A 537 -5.33 -12.70 9.42
N ARG A 538 -4.91 -11.43 9.47
CA ARG A 538 -5.76 -10.25 9.67
C ARG A 538 -6.14 -9.54 8.36
N THR A 539 -5.54 -9.92 7.22
CA THR A 539 -5.89 -9.35 5.91
C THR A 539 -7.37 -9.56 5.62
N ARG A 540 -8.06 -8.51 5.17
CA ARG A 540 -9.49 -8.56 4.77
C ARG A 540 -9.67 -8.57 3.25
N VAL A 541 -10.86 -8.92 2.78
CA VAL A 541 -11.24 -8.80 1.37
C VAL A 541 -11.64 -7.35 1.08
N GLY A 542 -10.78 -6.58 0.42
CA GLY A 542 -11.00 -5.17 0.05
C GLY A 542 -11.35 -4.25 1.23
N THR A 543 -12.57 -3.71 1.20
CA THR A 543 -13.12 -2.86 2.27
C THR A 543 -14.17 -3.57 3.13
N THR A 544 -14.36 -4.87 2.95
CA THR A 544 -15.35 -5.66 3.71
C THR A 544 -14.87 -5.99 5.13
N ASP A 545 -15.80 -6.48 5.95
CA ASP A 545 -15.60 -7.08 7.27
C ASP A 545 -14.96 -8.49 7.22
N ARG A 546 -14.87 -9.10 6.03
CA ARG A 546 -14.45 -10.50 5.86
C ARG A 546 -12.94 -10.63 5.75
N LEU A 547 -12.36 -11.54 6.54
CA LEU A 547 -10.97 -11.97 6.38
C LEU A 547 -10.75 -12.66 5.03
N ALA A 548 -9.58 -12.46 4.42
CA ALA A 548 -9.14 -13.24 3.28
C ALA A 548 -8.74 -14.64 3.76
N ALA A 549 -9.50 -15.65 3.34
CA ALA A 549 -9.18 -17.06 3.57
C ALA A 549 -8.11 -17.54 2.59
N ILE A 550 -8.27 -17.17 1.32
CA ILE A 550 -7.32 -17.38 0.23
C ILE A 550 -7.23 -16.07 -0.57
N ALA A 551 -6.02 -15.61 -0.88
CA ALA A 551 -5.82 -14.67 -1.98
C ALA A 551 -5.20 -15.38 -3.18
N LEU A 552 -5.58 -14.93 -4.38
CA LEU A 552 -5.09 -15.45 -5.66
C LEU A 552 -4.42 -14.35 -6.45
N LEU A 553 -3.35 -14.68 -7.19
CA LEU A 553 -2.75 -13.77 -8.15
C LEU A 553 -2.15 -14.54 -9.33
N ALA A 554 -2.48 -14.09 -10.54
CA ALA A 554 -1.68 -14.35 -11.73
C ALA A 554 -0.69 -13.16 -11.86
N PRO A 555 0.58 -13.30 -11.42
CA PRO A 555 1.49 -12.17 -11.33
C PRO A 555 1.84 -11.64 -12.72
N PRO A 556 2.11 -10.34 -12.88
CA PRO A 556 2.49 -9.78 -14.17
C PRO A 556 3.87 -10.31 -14.61
N PRO A 557 4.10 -10.46 -15.92
CA PRO A 557 5.39 -10.94 -16.44
C PRO A 557 6.49 -9.88 -16.39
N ASP A 558 6.13 -8.60 -16.30
CA ASP A 558 7.04 -7.45 -16.21
C ASP A 558 6.31 -6.25 -15.57
N GLY A 559 6.97 -5.08 -15.52
CA GLY A 559 6.40 -3.85 -14.94
C GLY A 559 5.23 -3.23 -15.72
N THR A 560 4.73 -3.89 -16.78
CA THR A 560 3.54 -3.49 -17.52
C THR A 560 2.38 -4.44 -17.21
N ARG A 561 1.18 -3.89 -16.95
CA ARG A 561 -0.07 -4.67 -16.82
C ARG A 561 -0.57 -5.19 -18.18
N ARG A 562 0.34 -5.60 -19.08
CA ARG A 562 0.03 -6.05 -20.44
C ARG A 562 -0.39 -7.51 -20.46
N GLU A 563 -1.54 -7.79 -21.08
CA GLU A 563 -1.98 -9.16 -21.33
C GLU A 563 -0.98 -9.91 -22.25
N THR A 564 -0.58 -11.09 -21.81
CA THR A 564 0.26 -12.05 -22.57
C THR A 564 -0.37 -13.43 -22.45
N ASP A 565 -0.07 -14.36 -23.36
CA ASP A 565 -0.65 -15.72 -23.28
C ASP A 565 -0.28 -16.44 -21.97
N VAL A 566 0.90 -16.13 -21.40
CA VAL A 566 1.36 -16.67 -20.12
C VAL A 566 0.51 -16.12 -18.96
N LEU A 567 0.26 -14.81 -18.95
CA LEU A 567 -0.62 -14.13 -17.99
C LEU A 567 -2.08 -14.56 -18.12
N ARG A 568 -2.62 -14.60 -19.34
CA ARG A 568 -3.99 -15.02 -19.61
C ARG A 568 -4.24 -16.46 -19.17
N ARG A 569 -3.32 -17.39 -19.45
CA ARG A 569 -3.42 -18.78 -18.98
C ARG A 569 -3.37 -18.88 -17.45
N ALA A 570 -2.53 -18.08 -16.79
CA ALA A 570 -2.51 -18.00 -15.33
C ALA A 570 -3.82 -17.44 -14.75
N LYS A 571 -4.35 -16.33 -15.29
CA LYS A 571 -5.66 -15.76 -14.90
C LYS A 571 -6.80 -16.77 -15.04
N LEU A 572 -6.83 -17.54 -16.13
CA LEU A 572 -7.84 -18.58 -16.37
C LEU A 572 -7.74 -19.77 -15.40
N VAL A 573 -6.54 -20.17 -14.98
CA VAL A 573 -6.34 -21.17 -13.92
C VAL A 573 -6.72 -20.62 -12.54
N ALA A 574 -6.37 -19.36 -12.24
CA ALA A 574 -6.81 -18.69 -11.02
C ALA A 574 -8.35 -18.57 -10.95
N ALA A 575 -9.00 -18.27 -12.08
CA ALA A 575 -10.45 -18.27 -12.21
C ALA A 575 -11.06 -19.67 -12.00
N ALA A 576 -10.39 -20.74 -12.47
CA ALA A 576 -10.81 -22.12 -12.21
C ALA A 576 -10.72 -22.49 -10.72
N ILE A 577 -9.63 -22.13 -10.04
CA ILE A 577 -9.46 -22.29 -8.59
C ILE A 577 -10.56 -21.54 -7.84
N ARG A 578 -10.75 -20.25 -8.16
CA ARG A 578 -11.76 -19.37 -7.58
C ARG A 578 -13.16 -19.98 -7.66
N ASN A 579 -13.54 -20.51 -8.82
CA ASN A 579 -14.83 -21.20 -9.01
C ASN A 579 -14.98 -22.45 -8.14
N ALA A 580 -13.89 -23.19 -7.90
CA ALA A 580 -13.93 -24.43 -7.12
C ALA A 580 -13.99 -24.19 -5.60
N ILE A 581 -13.35 -23.13 -5.09
CA ILE A 581 -13.26 -22.86 -3.65
C ILE A 581 -14.29 -21.84 -3.13
N GLU A 582 -14.94 -21.03 -3.97
CA GLU A 582 -16.00 -20.12 -3.53
C GLU A 582 -17.13 -20.80 -2.74
N PRO A 583 -17.61 -22.01 -3.08
CA PRO A 583 -18.62 -22.70 -2.27
C PRO A 583 -18.12 -23.14 -0.87
N LEU A 584 -16.82 -23.01 -0.60
CA LEU A 584 -16.18 -23.31 0.69
C LEU A 584 -15.93 -22.02 1.48
N VAL A 585 -15.39 -21.00 0.81
CA VAL A 585 -14.99 -19.70 1.38
C VAL A 585 -15.72 -18.52 0.71
N PRO A 586 -17.08 -18.48 0.75
CA PRO A 586 -17.88 -17.59 -0.06
C PRO A 586 -17.66 -16.12 0.31
N GLY A 587 -17.24 -15.30 -0.66
CA GLY A 587 -16.87 -13.91 -0.44
C GLY A 587 -15.65 -13.69 0.48
N HIS A 588 -14.87 -14.75 0.77
CA HIS A 588 -13.62 -14.72 1.53
C HIS A 588 -12.38 -14.93 0.63
N ILE A 589 -12.54 -14.88 -0.70
CA ILE A 589 -11.46 -14.90 -1.68
C ILE A 589 -11.08 -13.46 -2.05
N ALA A 590 -9.78 -13.15 -2.06
CA ALA A 590 -9.24 -11.87 -2.51
C ALA A 590 -8.29 -12.03 -3.71
N ARG A 591 -7.95 -10.91 -4.36
CA ARG A 591 -6.79 -10.80 -5.27
C ARG A 591 -5.57 -10.29 -4.49
N TYR A 592 -4.40 -10.90 -4.66
CA TYR A 592 -3.17 -10.31 -4.11
C TYR A 592 -2.74 -9.11 -4.98
N ASP A 593 -1.94 -8.18 -4.43
CA ASP A 593 -1.39 -7.02 -5.15
C ASP A 593 -0.72 -7.45 -6.47
N ASP A 594 -1.15 -6.86 -7.60
CA ASP A 594 -0.62 -7.19 -8.93
C ASP A 594 0.66 -6.42 -9.29
N THR A 595 1.25 -5.67 -8.35
CA THR A 595 2.48 -4.92 -8.61
C THR A 595 3.68 -5.85 -8.83
N PHE A 596 4.23 -5.79 -10.05
CA PHE A 596 5.44 -6.52 -10.44
C PHE A 596 6.61 -6.31 -9.48
N ASN A 597 7.06 -7.41 -8.88
CA ASN A 597 8.23 -7.45 -8.00
C ASN A 597 9.41 -8.14 -8.70
N PRO A 598 10.34 -7.40 -9.32
CA PRO A 598 11.50 -7.97 -10.01
C PRO A 598 12.55 -8.60 -9.08
N ARG A 599 12.21 -8.95 -7.83
CA ARG A 599 12.99 -9.89 -6.99
C ARG A 599 12.22 -11.13 -6.58
N ALA A 600 10.91 -11.20 -6.83
CA ALA A 600 10.04 -12.28 -6.38
C ALA A 600 10.07 -13.48 -7.34
N PHE A 601 9.89 -14.69 -6.80
CA PHE A 601 9.88 -15.90 -7.61
C PHE A 601 8.58 -16.03 -8.43
N GLY A 602 7.41 -15.69 -7.88
CA GLY A 602 6.14 -15.76 -8.63
C GLY A 602 6.19 -14.96 -9.93
N ASP A 603 6.58 -13.68 -9.82
CA ASP A 603 6.78 -12.74 -10.92
C ASP A 603 7.83 -13.21 -11.92
N LEU A 604 9.04 -13.57 -11.47
CA LEU A 604 10.08 -13.97 -12.41
C LEU A 604 9.83 -15.33 -13.06
N MET A 605 9.11 -16.26 -12.41
CA MET A 605 8.60 -17.48 -13.05
C MET A 605 7.67 -17.14 -14.23
N GLN A 606 6.82 -16.13 -14.06
CA GLN A 606 6.01 -15.57 -15.15
C GLN A 606 6.89 -14.96 -16.26
N SER A 607 7.87 -14.11 -15.91
CA SER A 607 8.82 -13.51 -16.85
C SER A 607 9.60 -14.56 -17.65
N TRP A 608 9.92 -15.70 -17.04
CA TRP A 608 10.64 -16.81 -17.69
C TRP A 608 9.73 -17.69 -18.57
N GLY A 609 8.41 -17.44 -18.58
CA GLY A 609 7.44 -18.08 -19.48
C GLY A 609 6.59 -19.19 -18.87
N THR A 610 6.58 -19.35 -17.54
CA THR A 610 5.78 -20.35 -16.83
C THR A 610 4.49 -19.69 -16.33
N SER A 611 3.30 -20.20 -16.72
CA SER A 611 2.01 -19.62 -16.31
C SER A 611 1.73 -19.89 -14.83
N THR A 612 2.16 -18.95 -13.99
CA THR A 612 2.23 -19.07 -12.53
C THR A 612 0.96 -18.55 -11.87
N VAL A 613 0.44 -19.26 -10.87
CA VAL A 613 -0.60 -18.78 -9.97
C VAL A 613 -0.08 -18.79 -8.55
N LEU A 614 -0.20 -17.65 -7.87
CA LEU A 614 0.00 -17.49 -6.44
C LEU A 614 -1.28 -17.90 -5.69
N ILE A 615 -1.13 -18.71 -4.64
CA ILE A 615 -2.18 -19.05 -3.68
C ILE A 615 -1.67 -18.69 -2.28
N GLU A 616 -2.40 -17.83 -1.57
CA GLU A 616 -1.98 -17.18 -0.32
C GLU A 616 -2.97 -17.50 0.82
N SER A 617 -2.60 -18.42 1.71
CA SER A 617 -3.47 -18.94 2.78
C SER A 617 -3.50 -17.99 3.98
N GLY A 618 -4.60 -17.24 4.12
CA GLY A 618 -4.76 -16.21 5.13
C GLY A 618 -5.31 -16.74 6.45
N GLY A 619 -6.40 -16.12 6.90
CA GLY A 619 -7.03 -16.41 8.19
C GLY A 619 -8.44 -16.96 8.05
N TRP A 620 -8.76 -18.00 8.83
CA TRP A 620 -10.13 -18.48 9.02
C TRP A 620 -10.54 -18.35 10.49
N ARG A 621 -11.84 -18.54 10.78
CA ARG A 621 -12.36 -18.59 12.16
C ARG A 621 -12.13 -19.98 12.75
N ASP A 622 -11.64 -20.00 13.98
CA ASP A 622 -11.40 -21.19 14.81
C ASP A 622 -10.57 -22.30 14.12
N ASP A 623 -9.59 -21.87 13.30
CA ASP A 623 -8.67 -22.73 12.54
C ASP A 623 -7.19 -22.39 12.84
N PRO A 624 -6.73 -22.50 14.11
CA PRO A 624 -5.36 -22.14 14.50
C PRO A 624 -4.32 -22.95 13.71
N GLU A 625 -4.54 -24.27 13.61
CA GLU A 625 -3.67 -25.22 12.90
C GLU A 625 -3.90 -25.26 11.38
N LYS A 626 -4.61 -24.26 10.83
CA LYS A 626 -4.94 -24.10 9.41
C LYS A 626 -5.46 -25.37 8.73
N GLN A 627 -6.19 -26.21 9.45
CA GLN A 627 -6.70 -27.50 8.99
C GLN A 627 -7.91 -27.35 8.05
N TYR A 628 -8.69 -26.28 8.19
CA TYR A 628 -9.70 -25.91 7.20
C TYR A 628 -9.04 -25.30 5.95
N LEU A 629 -8.06 -24.40 6.11
CA LEU A 629 -7.35 -23.81 4.96
C LEU A 629 -6.48 -24.84 4.20
N ARG A 630 -5.95 -25.87 4.88
CA ARG A 630 -5.32 -27.07 4.27
C ARG A 630 -6.29 -27.79 3.34
N LYS A 631 -7.53 -28.03 3.79
CA LYS A 631 -8.59 -28.62 2.97
C LYS A 631 -8.97 -27.75 1.77
N VAL A 632 -9.06 -26.43 1.95
CA VAL A 632 -9.30 -25.49 0.84
C VAL A 632 -8.15 -25.52 -0.17
N ASN A 633 -6.89 -25.59 0.29
CA ASN A 633 -5.72 -25.77 -0.59
C ASN A 633 -5.74 -27.10 -1.35
N PHE A 634 -6.12 -28.21 -0.70
CA PHE A 634 -6.27 -29.52 -1.35
C PHE A 634 -7.27 -29.45 -2.52
N VAL A 635 -8.45 -28.83 -2.28
CA VAL A 635 -9.46 -28.62 -3.33
C VAL A 635 -8.95 -27.67 -4.42
N ALA A 636 -8.31 -26.56 -4.06
CA ALA A 636 -7.75 -25.59 -5.00
C ALA A 636 -6.73 -26.25 -5.95
N ILE A 637 -5.73 -26.94 -5.40
CA ILE A 637 -4.62 -27.54 -6.16
C ILE A 637 -5.13 -28.67 -7.07
N LEU A 638 -5.96 -29.59 -6.56
CA LEU A 638 -6.50 -30.66 -7.41
C LEU A 638 -7.44 -30.12 -8.50
N SER A 639 -8.29 -29.13 -8.19
CA SER A 639 -9.16 -28.51 -9.21
C SER A 639 -8.35 -27.82 -10.30
N ALA A 640 -7.23 -27.16 -9.96
CA ALA A 640 -6.31 -26.58 -10.93
C ALA A 640 -5.65 -27.65 -11.80
N LEU A 641 -5.16 -28.75 -11.20
CA LEU A 641 -4.54 -29.86 -11.94
C LEU A 641 -5.53 -30.56 -12.88
N GLU A 642 -6.76 -30.83 -12.43
CA GLU A 642 -7.83 -31.38 -13.28
C GLU A 642 -8.21 -30.43 -14.42
N ALA A 643 -8.35 -29.13 -14.12
CA ALA A 643 -8.67 -28.11 -15.14
C ALA A 643 -7.57 -27.96 -16.19
N ILE A 644 -6.29 -28.09 -15.81
CA ILE A 644 -5.13 -28.09 -16.72
C ILE A 644 -5.08 -29.39 -17.54
N ALA A 645 -5.22 -30.55 -16.90
CA ALA A 645 -5.14 -31.87 -17.55
C ALA A 645 -6.22 -32.08 -18.63
N THR A 646 -7.38 -31.48 -18.44
CA THR A 646 -8.55 -31.56 -19.35
C THR A 646 -8.66 -30.37 -20.30
N GLY A 647 -7.82 -29.35 -20.17
CA GLY A 647 -7.97 -28.07 -20.87
C GLY A 647 -9.28 -27.34 -20.52
N ALA A 648 -9.94 -27.67 -19.41
CA ALA A 648 -11.20 -27.04 -19.00
C ALA A 648 -11.01 -25.58 -18.55
N TYR A 649 -9.82 -25.22 -18.06
CA TYR A 649 -9.48 -23.84 -17.68
C TYR A 649 -9.68 -22.82 -18.84
N GLU A 650 -9.52 -23.25 -20.10
CA GLU A 650 -9.68 -22.41 -21.29
C GLU A 650 -11.14 -21.98 -21.56
N ARG A 651 -12.10 -22.66 -20.92
CA ARG A 651 -13.55 -22.37 -21.02
C ARG A 651 -14.10 -21.66 -19.79
N VAL A 652 -13.25 -21.32 -18.82
CA VAL A 652 -13.66 -20.58 -17.61
C VAL A 652 -13.80 -19.09 -17.94
N ASP A 653 -14.82 -18.45 -17.37
CA ASP A 653 -14.96 -16.99 -17.46
C ASP A 653 -13.85 -16.31 -16.65
N ILE A 654 -12.98 -15.57 -17.34
CA ILE A 654 -11.84 -14.87 -16.75
C ILE A 654 -12.28 -13.79 -15.75
N ALA A 655 -13.51 -13.26 -15.91
CA ALA A 655 -14.11 -12.31 -14.98
C ALA A 655 -14.17 -12.86 -13.54
N ALA A 656 -14.25 -14.19 -13.36
CA ALA A 656 -14.25 -14.82 -12.05
C ALA A 656 -12.98 -14.51 -11.21
N TYR A 657 -11.84 -14.32 -11.88
CA TYR A 657 -10.60 -13.84 -11.25
C TYR A 657 -10.52 -12.31 -11.27
N GLU A 658 -10.86 -11.67 -12.40
CA GLU A 658 -10.66 -10.23 -12.57
C GLU A 658 -11.60 -9.37 -11.71
N SER A 659 -12.74 -9.91 -11.27
CA SER A 659 -13.67 -9.26 -10.35
C SER A 659 -13.36 -9.49 -8.85
N LEU A 660 -12.29 -10.22 -8.50
CA LEU A 660 -11.88 -10.37 -7.11
C LEU A 660 -11.42 -9.03 -6.54
N LEU A 661 -11.99 -8.64 -5.40
CA LEU A 661 -11.52 -7.50 -4.61
C LEU A 661 -10.09 -7.78 -4.12
N GLU A 662 -9.23 -6.77 -4.19
CA GLU A 662 -7.85 -6.90 -3.72
C GLU A 662 -7.75 -7.05 -2.20
N ASN A 663 -6.62 -7.58 -1.73
CA ASN A 663 -6.26 -7.65 -0.32
C ASN A 663 -6.39 -6.26 0.35
N GLY A 664 -7.27 -6.19 1.34
CA GLY A 664 -7.47 -5.00 2.16
C GLY A 664 -6.47 -4.88 3.29
N ARG A 665 -6.57 -3.78 4.05
CA ARG A 665 -5.77 -3.60 5.27
C ARG A 665 -6.02 -4.72 6.28
N ALA A 666 -5.01 -4.99 7.11
CA ALA A 666 -5.18 -5.81 8.30
C ALA A 666 -6.23 -5.19 9.23
N VAL A 667 -7.15 -6.00 9.73
CA VAL A 667 -8.06 -5.65 10.84
C VAL A 667 -7.37 -5.88 12.18
N ASN A 668 -7.95 -5.40 13.29
CA ASN A 668 -7.47 -5.76 14.62
C ASN A 668 -7.91 -7.19 15.01
N ASP A 669 -7.31 -7.79 16.04
CA ASP A 669 -7.78 -9.09 16.52
C ASP A 669 -9.02 -8.94 17.41
N VAL A 670 -8.97 -8.03 18.39
CA VAL A 670 -10.10 -7.74 19.28
C VAL A 670 -10.34 -6.24 19.40
N LEU A 671 -11.59 -5.81 19.30
CA LEU A 671 -12.05 -4.49 19.74
C LEU A 671 -12.90 -4.62 21.00
N VAL A 672 -12.68 -3.74 21.97
CA VAL A 672 -13.53 -3.57 23.17
C VAL A 672 -14.28 -2.26 23.00
N LEU A 673 -15.60 -2.30 22.85
CA LEU A 673 -16.39 -1.13 22.46
C LEU A 673 -17.37 -0.68 23.55
N GLY A 674 -17.58 0.63 23.69
CA GLY A 674 -18.63 1.23 24.52
C GLY A 674 -18.37 1.24 26.03
N GLY A 675 -17.16 0.87 26.46
CA GLY A 675 -16.78 0.77 27.87
C GLY A 675 -16.51 2.11 28.57
N THR A 676 -16.41 2.06 29.89
CA THR A 676 -15.94 3.17 30.74
C THR A 676 -14.67 2.75 31.47
N VAL A 677 -13.52 3.30 31.09
CA VAL A 677 -12.23 3.00 31.70
C VAL A 677 -12.13 3.63 33.09
N VAL A 678 -11.66 2.85 34.06
CA VAL A 678 -11.40 3.25 35.45
C VAL A 678 -9.90 3.08 35.72
N ILE A 679 -9.20 4.17 36.03
CA ILE A 679 -7.79 4.14 36.41
C ILE A 679 -7.64 4.80 37.78
N PRO A 680 -6.97 4.16 38.78
CA PRO A 680 -6.76 4.77 40.09
C PRO A 680 -6.07 6.13 39.99
N GLY A 681 -6.74 7.17 40.52
CA GLY A 681 -6.29 8.57 40.47
C GLY A 681 -6.87 9.41 39.33
N LEU A 682 -7.66 8.84 38.41
CA LEU A 682 -8.36 9.56 37.34
C LEU A 682 -9.89 9.42 37.46
N PRO A 683 -10.68 10.43 37.06
CA PRO A 683 -12.12 10.27 36.87
C PRO A 683 -12.41 9.20 35.79
N PRO A 684 -13.42 8.33 35.95
CA PRO A 684 -13.80 7.37 34.92
C PRO A 684 -14.20 8.04 33.61
N TYR A 685 -13.73 7.50 32.48
CA TYR A 685 -13.94 8.09 31.15
C TYR A 685 -14.34 7.03 30.12
N ARG A 686 -15.08 7.41 29.08
CA ARG A 686 -15.40 6.49 27.96
C ARG A 686 -14.20 6.37 27.03
N ALA A 687 -13.84 5.14 26.69
CA ALA A 687 -12.90 4.82 25.62
C ALA A 687 -13.09 3.35 25.20
N ASP A 688 -12.89 3.11 23.91
CA ASP A 688 -12.73 1.80 23.32
C ASP A 688 -11.25 1.35 23.41
N LEU A 689 -10.99 0.05 23.27
CA LEU A 689 -9.63 -0.51 23.18
C LEU A 689 -9.48 -1.34 21.90
N ALA A 690 -8.40 -1.15 21.15
CA ALA A 690 -7.96 -2.07 20.10
C ALA A 690 -6.85 -2.97 20.63
N ILE A 691 -6.92 -4.27 20.32
CA ILE A 691 -6.00 -5.29 20.79
C ILE A 691 -5.52 -6.14 19.61
N ASN A 692 -4.22 -6.39 19.56
CA ASN A 692 -3.60 -7.36 18.65
C ASN A 692 -2.69 -8.32 19.42
N TYR A 693 -2.75 -9.60 19.05
CA TYR A 693 -1.89 -10.68 19.54
C TYR A 693 -0.50 -10.62 18.90
N ASP A 694 0.54 -10.92 19.66
CA ASP A 694 1.85 -11.26 19.08
C ASP A 694 1.72 -12.50 18.17
N GLU A 695 0.86 -13.47 18.55
CA GLU A 695 0.60 -14.71 17.81
C GLU A 695 -0.92 -14.91 17.55
N PRO A 696 -1.47 -14.37 16.44
CA PRO A 696 -2.93 -14.23 16.24
C PRO A 696 -3.72 -15.50 15.91
N LEU A 697 -3.08 -16.57 15.43
CA LEU A 697 -3.78 -17.86 15.22
C LEU A 697 -4.13 -18.51 16.55
N GLU A 698 -3.20 -18.48 17.51
CA GLU A 698 -3.31 -19.09 18.83
C GLU A 698 -3.87 -18.12 19.88
N ARG A 699 -4.14 -16.86 19.50
CA ARG A 699 -4.57 -15.77 20.38
C ARG A 699 -3.61 -15.57 21.58
N ARG A 700 -2.29 -15.67 21.37
CA ARG A 700 -1.27 -15.49 22.44
C ARG A 700 -0.61 -14.11 22.38
N GLY A 701 -0.32 -13.54 23.56
CA GLY A 701 0.39 -12.27 23.70
C GLY A 701 -0.41 -11.05 23.23
N GLY A 702 -1.70 -10.91 23.62
CA GLY A 702 -2.52 -9.76 23.26
C GLY A 702 -2.03 -8.46 23.90
N ARG A 703 -1.84 -7.42 23.10
CA ARG A 703 -1.39 -6.09 23.49
C ARG A 703 -2.42 -5.04 23.12
N ILE A 704 -2.58 -4.02 23.96
CA ILE A 704 -3.39 -2.84 23.63
C ILE A 704 -2.61 -2.02 22.60
N ILE A 705 -3.13 -1.88 21.39
CA ILE A 705 -2.48 -1.14 20.30
C ILE A 705 -3.06 0.26 20.09
N ASP A 706 -4.29 0.51 20.55
CA ASP A 706 -4.94 1.83 20.50
C ASP A 706 -6.00 1.96 21.60
N ILE A 707 -6.33 3.20 21.98
CA ILE A 707 -7.33 3.56 22.98
C ILE A 707 -7.97 4.92 22.64
N GLY A 708 -9.29 4.97 22.45
CA GLY A 708 -9.97 6.20 22.05
C GLY A 708 -11.40 6.00 21.58
N ASP A 709 -11.79 6.69 20.50
CA ASP A 709 -12.99 6.41 19.71
C ASP A 709 -12.59 5.48 18.56
N LEU A 710 -13.00 4.21 18.64
CA LEU A 710 -12.54 3.16 17.73
C LEU A 710 -13.72 2.45 17.03
N ALA A 711 -14.92 3.03 17.11
CA ALA A 711 -16.17 2.42 16.64
C ALA A 711 -16.24 2.20 15.12
N GLU A 712 -15.46 2.95 14.32
CA GLU A 712 -15.33 2.74 12.86
C GLU A 712 -14.28 1.67 12.48
N LEU A 713 -13.50 1.16 13.45
CA LEU A 713 -12.50 0.12 13.18
C LEU A 713 -13.13 -1.27 13.05
N THR A 714 -12.44 -2.15 12.31
CA THR A 714 -12.82 -3.56 12.15
C THR A 714 -11.90 -4.45 13.00
N ALA A 715 -12.45 -5.55 13.54
CA ALA A 715 -11.68 -6.59 14.21
C ALA A 715 -12.16 -8.00 13.86
N ARG A 716 -11.36 -9.03 14.17
CA ARG A 716 -11.73 -10.45 14.03
C ARG A 716 -12.82 -10.85 15.02
N ASP A 717 -12.75 -10.34 16.25
CA ASP A 717 -13.72 -10.53 17.31
C ASP A 717 -14.00 -9.18 18.03
N THR A 718 -15.18 -9.03 18.63
CA THR A 718 -15.57 -7.80 19.35
C THR A 718 -16.15 -8.12 20.71
N ILE A 719 -15.71 -7.38 21.73
CA ILE A 719 -16.23 -7.42 23.10
C ILE A 719 -17.08 -6.16 23.30
N ASP A 720 -18.40 -6.34 23.38
CA ASP A 720 -19.29 -5.27 23.84
C ASP A 720 -19.10 -5.05 25.35
N ALA A 721 -18.67 -3.84 25.70
CA ALA A 721 -18.51 -3.35 27.07
C ALA A 721 -19.50 -2.22 27.39
N THR A 722 -20.56 -2.06 26.60
CA THR A 722 -21.57 -0.99 26.78
C THR A 722 -22.20 -1.04 28.16
N GLY A 723 -21.95 0.01 28.96
CA GLY A 723 -22.44 0.12 30.33
C GLY A 723 -21.64 -0.69 31.36
N LEU A 724 -20.50 -1.25 30.97
CA LEU A 724 -19.52 -1.88 31.85
C LEU A 724 -18.31 -0.97 32.07
N PHE A 725 -17.62 -1.21 33.18
CA PHE A 725 -16.40 -0.51 33.56
C PHE A 725 -15.19 -1.38 33.26
N ILE A 726 -14.22 -0.84 32.52
CA ILE A 726 -12.94 -1.49 32.21
C ILE A 726 -11.97 -1.14 33.35
N HIS A 727 -11.57 -2.14 34.13
CA HIS A 727 -10.59 -2.04 35.21
C HIS A 727 -9.25 -2.65 34.74
N PRO A 728 -8.23 -1.85 34.33
CA PRO A 728 -6.98 -2.38 33.81
C PRO A 728 -6.12 -3.02 34.89
N ALA A 729 -5.52 -4.18 34.59
CA ALA A 729 -4.55 -4.80 35.47
C ALA A 729 -3.28 -3.94 35.58
N ALA A 730 -2.52 -4.10 36.67
CA ALA A 730 -1.29 -3.35 36.89
C ALA A 730 -0.21 -3.55 35.80
N SER A 731 -0.31 -4.63 35.00
CA SER A 731 0.55 -4.89 33.82
C SER A 731 0.19 -4.06 32.58
N ALA A 732 -1.07 -3.63 32.45
CA ALA A 732 -1.55 -2.76 31.37
C ALA A 732 -1.28 -1.27 31.65
N LEU A 733 -1.01 -0.91 32.92
CA LEU A 733 -0.78 0.45 33.38
C LEU A 733 0.70 0.82 33.43
N GLU A 734 1.01 2.05 33.02
CA GLU A 734 2.25 2.74 33.34
C GLU A 734 2.01 3.77 34.46
N SER A 735 3.08 4.32 35.05
CA SER A 735 2.95 5.22 36.20
C SER A 735 4.10 6.23 36.23
N ALA A 736 3.76 7.53 36.31
CA ALA A 736 4.73 8.61 36.41
C ALA A 736 5.38 8.66 37.81
N PRO A 737 6.59 9.23 37.95
CA PRO A 737 7.21 9.49 39.25
C PRO A 737 6.37 10.35 40.21
N GLY A 738 5.39 11.11 39.69
CA GLY A 738 4.40 11.88 40.46
C GLY A 738 3.12 11.14 40.84
N GLY A 739 3.01 9.83 40.57
CA GLY A 739 1.89 8.97 41.00
C GLY A 739 0.69 8.86 40.04
N GLY A 740 0.62 9.67 38.98
CA GLY A 740 -0.38 9.51 37.92
C GLY A 740 -0.16 8.23 37.11
N ARG A 741 -1.25 7.59 36.64
CA ARG A 741 -1.23 6.31 35.91
C ARG A 741 -2.06 6.40 34.62
N TRP A 742 -1.71 5.63 33.59
CA TRP A 742 -2.42 5.55 32.31
C TRP A 742 -2.28 4.14 31.71
N ILE A 743 -3.18 3.76 30.79
CA ILE A 743 -3.02 2.55 29.97
C ILE A 743 -1.89 2.80 28.96
N ARG A 744 -0.90 1.91 28.91
CA ARG A 744 0.26 2.03 28.03
C ARG A 744 0.06 1.24 26.75
N VAL A 745 0.12 1.91 25.60
CA VAL A 745 0.11 1.25 24.29
C VAL A 745 1.33 0.31 24.17
N GLY A 746 1.09 -0.90 23.66
CA GLY A 746 2.05 -2.00 23.62
C GLY A 746 2.14 -2.85 24.91
N ALA A 747 1.44 -2.46 25.99
CA ALA A 747 1.33 -3.27 27.19
C ALA A 747 0.34 -4.45 27.01
N PRO A 748 0.46 -5.52 27.82
CA PRO A 748 -0.46 -6.66 27.78
C PRO A 748 -1.91 -6.23 28.00
N ALA A 749 -2.83 -6.76 27.19
CA ALA A 749 -4.25 -6.43 27.20
C ALA A 749 -5.01 -7.18 28.31
N SER A 750 -4.67 -6.88 29.56
CA SER A 750 -5.20 -7.52 30.75
C SER A 750 -6.04 -6.56 31.59
N PHE A 751 -7.34 -6.85 31.75
CA PHE A 751 -8.33 -6.00 32.42
C PHE A 751 -9.57 -6.81 32.84
N THR A 752 -10.32 -6.32 33.84
CA THR A 752 -11.62 -6.89 34.22
C THR A 752 -12.76 -5.98 33.77
N LEU A 753 -13.81 -6.54 33.16
CA LEU A 753 -15.07 -5.83 32.91
C LEU A 753 -15.97 -5.99 34.12
N ARG A 754 -16.37 -4.88 34.76
CA ARG A 754 -17.21 -4.86 35.97
C ARG A 754 -18.51 -4.08 35.78
N ARG A 755 -19.48 -4.26 36.69
CA ARG A 755 -20.71 -3.45 36.74
C ARG A 755 -20.57 -2.07 37.42
N GLY A 756 -19.45 -1.79 38.09
CA GLY A 756 -19.27 -0.54 38.85
C GLY A 756 -17.88 0.08 38.77
N VAL A 757 -17.77 1.29 39.31
CA VAL A 757 -16.51 2.05 39.41
C VAL A 757 -15.57 1.45 40.47
N GLU A 758 -16.11 0.90 41.55
CA GLU A 758 -15.32 0.31 42.64
C GLU A 758 -14.71 -1.04 42.23
N GLU A 759 -13.52 -1.36 42.74
CA GLU A 759 -12.79 -2.59 42.40
C GLU A 759 -13.46 -3.85 42.97
N GLU A 760 -14.25 -3.74 44.03
CA GLU A 760 -15.05 -4.83 44.59
C GLU A 760 -16.34 -5.12 43.80
N SER A 761 -16.68 -4.31 42.79
CA SER A 761 -17.92 -4.48 42.02
C SER A 761 -17.93 -5.74 41.15
N GLU A 762 -19.13 -6.28 40.89
CA GLU A 762 -19.36 -7.54 40.18
C GLU A 762 -18.56 -7.62 38.88
N ALA A 763 -17.63 -8.57 38.81
CA ALA A 763 -16.89 -8.90 37.60
C ALA A 763 -17.80 -9.68 36.64
N VAL A 764 -17.93 -9.17 35.42
CA VAL A 764 -18.77 -9.72 34.34
C VAL A 764 -17.93 -10.57 33.39
N ARG A 765 -16.68 -10.18 33.13
CA ARG A 765 -15.66 -10.94 32.38
C ARG A 765 -14.26 -10.58 32.88
N VAL A 766 -13.34 -11.53 32.88
CA VAL A 766 -11.90 -11.25 32.97
C VAL A 766 -11.32 -11.33 31.57
N VAL A 767 -10.40 -10.42 31.23
CA VAL A 767 -9.59 -10.49 30.01
C VAL A 767 -8.14 -10.53 30.43
N GLU A 768 -7.41 -11.54 29.99
CA GLU A 768 -5.97 -11.70 30.20
C GLU A 768 -5.29 -11.85 28.85
N ASP A 769 -4.32 -10.98 28.57
CA ASP A 769 -3.55 -10.89 27.33
C ASP A 769 -4.44 -10.94 26.07
N GLY A 770 -5.55 -10.19 26.11
CA GLY A 770 -6.55 -10.07 25.04
C GLY A 770 -7.65 -11.15 25.05
N VAL A 771 -7.46 -12.25 25.80
CA VAL A 771 -8.36 -13.41 25.80
C VAL A 771 -9.36 -13.33 26.96
N VAL A 772 -10.65 -13.50 26.65
CA VAL A 772 -11.71 -13.60 27.66
C VAL A 772 -11.59 -14.93 28.42
N ARG A 773 -11.67 -14.87 29.75
CA ARG A 773 -11.74 -16.02 30.68
C ARG A 773 -13.03 -16.00 31.51
#